data_AF-A0A918CNF1-F1
#
_entry.id   AF-A0A918CNF1-F1
#
_cell.length_a   1.000
_cell.length_b   1.000
_cell.length_c   1.000
_cell.angle_alpha   90.00
_cell.angle_beta   90.00
_cell.angle_gamma   90.00
#
_symmetry.space_group_name_H-M   'P 1'
#
loop_
_entity.id
_entity.type
_entity.pdbx_description
1 polymer ?
#
loop_
_entity_poly.entity_id
_entity_poly.type
_entity_poly.pdbx_seq_one_letter_code
_entity_poly.pdbx_strand_id
1 'polypeptide(L)'
;MALDAHTRTGDPRQEHVPGNVLVSIGALLLGMLLAALDQTIVSTALPTIVSDLGGLEHLSWVVTAYLLASTAATPLWGKLGDQYGRKKLFQTAIVIFLIGSALCGMAQNMPQLIAFRAVQGLGGGGLLVLSMAIVGDLVPPRERGRYQGLFGAVFGATSVLGPLLGGLFTQHLSWRWVFYINLPVGVVALAVIATVLRIPSRAAKHVIDYLGTFLIASVATCLVLVASLGGTTWGWGSPQIVGLAVLGVVLAVAFVAVERRAAEPVLPLKLFRIRTFTLSAVISFIVGFAMFGALTYLPTFLQVVQGVSPTMSGVHMLPMVAGMLLSSTVSGQIVSRTGRWKVFPLTGTAVTTVGLLLLHQLDENSPTAEMSAFFFVFGLGLGLVMQVLVLIVQNAVSYEDLGVATSGATFFRSIGASFGVAVFGTVFANRLGDKLAAAFRGVDLPPGVSTDALEADPRVIADLPPALRPPVLHAYASSITDVFLYAAPVALLGFLLAWFLREDRLRGSVTAPDVTETLASNPVERSSYDEVCRALSVLGTREGRREIYRKIITRAGYDLLPVAGWMLLRIKRYGSVEPGVLAERSPVPLSVILDGGRQLEERHLAAREGLDLVFTPQGREVAERLAQAREDSLAELLGDWWGPDRPTDLVQLVKELNTELCGSDREQPHEGRPLARLG
;
A
#
# COMPACT_ATOMS: atom_id res chain seq x y z
N MET A 1 61.22 5.70 0.60
CA MET A 1 60.40 5.84 1.82
C MET A 1 59.21 6.70 1.48
N ALA A 2 58.06 6.07 1.17
CA ALA A 2 56.69 6.62 1.02
C ALA A 2 55.86 5.52 0.32
N LEU A 3 55.14 4.67 1.07
CA LEU A 3 53.76 4.82 1.56
C LEU A 3 52.69 4.52 0.49
N ASP A 4 52.22 3.27 0.54
CA ASP A 4 50.86 2.74 0.39
C ASP A 4 49.79 3.60 -0.30
N ALA A 5 49.29 3.07 -1.42
CA ALA A 5 47.96 3.38 -1.93
C ALA A 5 47.24 2.08 -2.33
N HIS A 6 46.65 1.40 -1.34
CA HIS A 6 45.62 0.40 -1.57
C HIS A 6 44.39 1.06 -2.21
N THR A 7 44.24 0.92 -3.52
CA THR A 7 42.98 1.22 -4.22
C THR A 7 41.99 0.09 -3.92
N ARG A 8 41.02 0.39 -3.03
CA ARG A 8 39.85 -0.46 -2.80
C ARG A 8 39.03 -0.54 -4.08
N THR A 9 38.96 -1.73 -4.67
CA THR A 9 37.97 -2.13 -5.66
C THR A 9 36.60 -2.23 -4.99
N GLY A 10 35.78 -1.18 -5.13
CA GLY A 10 34.37 -1.21 -4.76
C GLY A 10 33.55 -1.94 -5.83
N ASP A 11 32.91 -3.03 -5.45
CA ASP A 11 31.90 -3.76 -6.22
C ASP A 11 30.71 -2.83 -6.56
N PRO A 12 30.28 -2.65 -7.84
CA PRO A 12 29.19 -1.74 -8.21
C PRO A 12 27.77 -2.20 -7.85
N ARG A 13 27.58 -3.26 -7.05
CA ARG A 13 26.25 -3.90 -6.84
C ARG A 13 25.59 -3.63 -5.49
N GLN A 14 25.74 -2.43 -4.93
CA GLN A 14 24.88 -1.98 -3.84
C GLN A 14 24.35 -0.58 -4.15
N GLU A 15 23.17 -0.51 -4.78
CA GLU A 15 22.31 0.67 -4.77
C GLU A 15 22.08 1.06 -3.29
N HIS A 16 22.86 2.02 -2.82
CA HIS A 16 22.62 2.64 -1.52
C HIS A 16 21.32 3.43 -1.65
N VAL A 17 20.28 2.98 -0.94
CA VAL A 17 19.08 3.80 -0.70
C VAL A 17 19.57 5.13 -0.13
N PRO A 18 19.39 6.28 -0.82
CA PRO A 18 19.95 7.54 -0.37
C PRO A 18 19.40 7.87 1.02
N GLY A 19 20.25 8.31 1.95
CA GLY A 19 19.88 8.53 3.37
C GLY A 19 18.65 9.42 3.59
N ASN A 20 18.27 10.23 2.60
CA ASN A 20 17.04 11.03 2.59
C ASN A 20 15.75 10.19 2.59
N VAL A 21 15.76 8.99 2.03
CA VAL A 21 14.57 8.11 1.94
C VAL A 21 14.22 7.53 3.30
N LEU A 22 15.20 7.03 4.07
CA LEU A 22 14.94 6.52 5.42
C LEU A 22 14.40 7.61 6.35
N VAL A 23 14.97 8.82 6.29
CA VAL A 23 14.51 9.96 7.09
C VAL A 23 13.10 10.37 6.69
N SER A 24 12.80 10.39 5.39
CA SER A 24 11.44 10.65 4.88
C SER A 24 10.44 9.61 5.38
N ILE A 25 10.79 8.33 5.29
CA ILE A 25 9.94 7.22 5.76
C ILE A 25 9.73 7.30 7.27
N GLY A 26 10.78 7.60 8.05
CA GLY A 26 10.67 7.81 9.49
C GLY A 26 9.65 8.90 9.85
N ALA A 27 9.63 10.00 9.08
CA ALA A 27 8.66 11.08 9.31
C ALA A 27 7.23 10.70 8.91
N LEU A 28 7.04 9.91 7.83
CA LEU A 28 5.73 9.37 7.44
C LEU A 28 5.20 8.40 8.50
N LEU A 29 6.07 7.54 9.03
CA LEU A 29 5.77 6.62 10.12
C LEU A 29 5.44 7.38 11.41
N LEU A 30 6.10 8.51 11.68
CA LEU A 30 5.78 9.38 12.81
C LEU A 30 4.39 10.01 12.67
N GLY A 31 4.02 10.50 11.48
CA GLY A 31 2.68 11.01 11.21
C GLY A 31 1.60 9.93 11.35
N MET A 32 1.90 8.71 10.92
CA MET A 32 1.03 7.56 11.13
C MET A 32 0.93 7.17 12.61
N LEU A 33 2.04 7.17 13.34
CA LEU A 33 2.11 6.89 14.78
C LEU A 33 1.19 7.85 15.54
N LEU A 34 1.21 9.14 15.21
CA LEU A 34 0.30 10.13 15.79
C LEU A 34 -1.17 9.74 15.63
N ALA A 35 -1.58 9.40 14.39
CA ALA A 35 -2.97 9.05 14.11
C ALA A 35 -3.41 7.74 14.80
N ALA A 36 -2.54 6.74 14.86
CA ALA A 36 -2.83 5.46 15.51
C ALA A 36 -2.77 5.55 17.05
N LEU A 37 -1.83 6.32 17.60
CA LEU A 37 -1.69 6.54 19.04
C LEU A 37 -2.93 7.26 19.58
N ASP A 38 -3.41 8.29 18.88
CA ASP A 38 -4.56 9.09 19.28
C ASP A 38 -5.85 8.26 19.44
N GLN A 39 -6.05 7.21 18.62
CA GLN A 39 -7.19 6.30 18.77
C GLN A 39 -7.12 5.49 20.06
N THR A 40 -5.92 5.03 20.43
CA THR A 40 -5.72 4.12 21.56
C THR A 40 -5.62 4.86 22.89
N ILE A 41 -4.91 6.00 22.92
CA ILE A 41 -4.70 6.80 24.12
C ILE A 41 -6.02 7.42 24.63
N VAL A 42 -6.87 7.94 23.72
CA VAL A 42 -8.15 8.57 24.09
C VAL A 42 -9.11 7.56 24.70
N SER A 43 -9.12 6.32 24.20
CA SER A 43 -9.96 5.24 24.76
C SER A 43 -9.67 4.99 26.25
N THR A 44 -8.41 5.11 26.67
CA THR A 44 -8.03 4.91 28.08
C THR A 44 -8.33 6.11 28.97
N ALA A 45 -8.35 7.32 28.40
CA ALA A 45 -8.68 8.54 29.14
C ALA A 45 -10.18 8.83 29.21
N LEU A 46 -10.97 8.14 28.40
CA LEU A 46 -12.39 8.40 28.20
C LEU A 46 -13.21 8.49 29.51
N PRO A 47 -13.03 7.59 30.52
CA PRO A 47 -13.76 7.70 31.78
C PRO A 47 -13.43 8.98 32.56
N THR A 48 -12.17 9.41 32.57
CA THR A 48 -11.73 10.65 33.23
C THR A 48 -12.28 11.89 32.52
N ILE A 49 -12.26 11.89 31.18
CA ILE A 49 -12.81 12.99 30.38
C ILE A 49 -14.29 13.22 30.73
N VAL A 50 -15.06 12.15 30.88
CA VAL A 50 -16.49 12.24 31.20
C VAL A 50 -16.76 12.60 32.64
N SER A 51 -15.91 12.16 33.57
CA SER A 51 -15.96 12.64 34.96
C SER A 51 -15.79 14.16 35.04
N ASP A 52 -14.90 14.75 34.21
CA ASP A 52 -14.61 16.19 34.25
C ASP A 52 -15.61 17.05 33.46
N LEU A 53 -16.06 16.58 32.29
CA LEU A 53 -16.90 17.35 31.37
C LEU A 53 -18.40 17.01 31.46
N GLY A 54 -18.76 15.94 32.18
CA GLY A 54 -20.11 15.40 32.21
C GLY A 54 -20.53 14.75 30.89
N GLY A 55 -21.81 14.36 30.78
CA GLY A 55 -22.39 13.86 29.53
C GLY A 55 -22.06 12.40 29.21
N LEU A 56 -22.35 11.48 30.14
CA LEU A 56 -22.21 10.02 29.96
C LEU A 56 -22.89 9.51 28.68
N GLU A 57 -24.04 10.08 28.32
CA GLU A 57 -24.78 9.76 27.09
C GLU A 57 -24.00 10.03 25.79
N HIS A 58 -22.93 10.83 25.86
CA HIS A 58 -22.11 11.19 24.71
C HIS A 58 -20.75 10.46 24.66
N LEU A 59 -20.49 9.51 25.56
CA LEU A 59 -19.24 8.76 25.63
C LEU A 59 -18.83 8.14 24.29
N SER A 60 -19.76 7.42 23.68
CA SER A 60 -19.55 6.70 22.41
C SER A 60 -19.27 7.66 21.25
N TRP A 61 -19.76 8.89 21.32
CA TRP A 61 -19.61 9.89 20.27
C TRP A 61 -18.20 10.45 20.17
N VAL A 62 -17.40 10.46 21.24
CA VAL A 62 -16.01 10.96 21.22
C VAL A 62 -15.11 10.11 20.32
N VAL A 63 -15.30 8.79 20.35
CA VAL A 63 -14.59 7.84 19.47
C VAL A 63 -15.26 7.78 18.11
N THR A 64 -16.59 7.72 18.07
CA THR A 64 -17.36 7.63 16.82
C THR A 64 -17.10 8.82 15.91
N ALA A 65 -17.12 10.06 16.42
CA ALA A 65 -16.92 11.25 15.59
C ALA A 65 -15.54 11.30 14.91
N TYR A 66 -14.49 10.85 15.61
CA TYR A 66 -13.16 10.73 15.03
C TYR A 66 -13.13 9.65 13.93
N LEU A 67 -13.64 8.45 14.22
CA LEU A 67 -13.66 7.34 13.26
C LEU A 67 -14.50 7.69 12.02
N LEU A 68 -15.64 8.34 12.23
CA LEU A 68 -16.55 8.84 11.20
C LEU A 68 -15.84 9.80 10.26
N ALA A 69 -15.24 10.86 10.81
CA ALA A 69 -14.54 11.87 10.04
C ALA A 69 -13.30 11.30 9.32
N SER A 70 -12.54 10.45 9.98
CA SER A 70 -11.36 9.77 9.41
C SER A 70 -11.73 8.85 8.25
N THR A 71 -12.80 8.07 8.40
CA THR A 71 -13.29 7.15 7.36
C THR A 71 -13.87 7.92 6.17
N ALA A 72 -14.68 8.94 6.43
CA ALA A 72 -15.28 9.77 5.38
C ALA A 72 -14.22 10.56 4.58
N ALA A 73 -13.15 11.04 5.24
CA ALA A 73 -12.08 11.79 4.58
C ALA A 73 -11.06 10.91 3.84
N THR A 74 -11.00 9.61 4.13
CA THR A 74 -9.99 8.69 3.57
C THR A 74 -9.94 8.68 2.04
N PRO A 75 -11.05 8.50 1.30
CA PRO A 75 -11.05 8.54 -0.16
C PRO A 75 -10.62 9.91 -0.70
N LEU A 76 -11.09 10.97 -0.05
CA LEU A 76 -10.81 12.36 -0.41
C LEU A 76 -9.31 12.67 -0.35
N TRP A 77 -8.63 12.26 0.72
CA TRP A 77 -7.18 12.44 0.84
C TRP A 77 -6.40 11.69 -0.22
N GLY A 78 -6.84 10.48 -0.60
CA GLY A 78 -6.24 9.73 -1.71
C GLY A 78 -6.28 10.50 -3.02
N LYS A 79 -7.48 10.97 -3.40
CA LYS A 79 -7.69 11.71 -4.65
C LYS A 79 -7.01 13.08 -4.66
N LEU A 80 -7.19 13.87 -3.60
CA LEU A 80 -6.53 15.18 -3.50
C LEU A 80 -5.01 15.05 -3.46
N GLY A 81 -4.49 13.98 -2.86
CA GLY A 81 -3.07 13.67 -2.86
C GLY A 81 -2.52 13.42 -4.28
N ASP A 82 -3.30 12.74 -5.12
CA ASP A 82 -2.94 12.50 -6.54
C ASP A 82 -2.98 13.80 -7.35
N GLN A 83 -3.98 14.67 -7.12
CA GLN A 83 -4.20 15.90 -7.88
C GLN A 83 -3.27 17.07 -7.48
N TYR A 84 -3.14 17.35 -6.18
CA TYR A 84 -2.47 18.54 -5.66
C TYR A 84 -1.07 18.26 -5.10
N GLY A 85 -0.64 17.00 -5.16
CA GLY A 85 0.66 16.52 -4.72
C GLY A 85 0.66 16.02 -3.27
N ARG A 86 1.10 14.77 -3.08
CA ARG A 86 1.01 14.08 -1.78
C ARG A 86 1.77 14.77 -0.65
N LYS A 87 2.93 15.40 -0.92
CA LYS A 87 3.71 16.12 0.12
C LYS A 87 2.88 17.22 0.78
N LYS A 88 2.29 18.11 -0.01
CA LYS A 88 1.55 19.27 0.50
C LYS A 88 0.32 18.79 1.28
N LEU A 89 -0.39 17.80 0.75
CA LEU A 89 -1.60 17.27 1.36
C LEU A 89 -1.28 16.53 2.67
N PHE A 90 -0.14 15.86 2.77
CA PHE A 90 0.30 15.25 4.02
C PHE A 90 0.59 16.31 5.09
N GLN A 91 1.27 17.40 4.71
CA GLN A 91 1.50 18.54 5.61
C GLN A 91 0.19 19.19 6.06
N THR A 92 -0.77 19.37 5.15
CA THR A 92 -2.12 19.85 5.48
C THR A 92 -2.83 18.91 6.45
N ALA A 93 -2.75 17.59 6.24
CA ALA A 93 -3.32 16.60 7.15
C ALA A 93 -2.70 16.66 8.55
N ILE A 94 -1.37 16.82 8.66
CA ILE A 94 -0.70 17.06 9.95
C ILE A 94 -1.25 18.33 10.61
N VAL A 95 -1.32 19.44 9.88
CA VAL A 95 -1.79 20.73 10.44
C VAL A 95 -3.24 20.63 10.93
N ILE A 96 -4.14 20.04 10.14
CA ILE A 96 -5.54 19.81 10.55
C ILE A 96 -5.59 18.93 11.80
N PHE A 97 -4.81 17.85 11.84
CA PHE A 97 -4.73 16.97 13.00
C PHE A 97 -4.22 17.70 14.25
N LEU A 98 -3.18 18.53 14.12
CA LEU A 98 -2.61 19.30 15.22
C LEU A 98 -3.59 20.36 15.75
N ILE A 99 -4.27 21.09 14.86
CA ILE A 99 -5.31 22.06 15.24
C ILE A 99 -6.44 21.32 15.96
N GLY A 100 -6.93 20.22 15.41
CA GLY A 100 -7.96 19.38 16.05
C GLY A 100 -7.54 18.89 17.43
N SER A 101 -6.29 18.44 17.57
CA SER A 101 -5.72 18.01 18.86
C SER A 101 -5.63 19.16 19.87
N ALA A 102 -5.16 20.33 19.45
CA ALA A 102 -5.11 21.52 20.31
C ALA A 102 -6.52 21.92 20.79
N LEU A 103 -7.50 21.93 19.88
CA LEU A 103 -8.89 22.22 20.19
C LEU A 103 -9.50 21.18 21.16
N CYS A 104 -9.22 19.88 20.97
CA CYS A 104 -9.65 18.83 21.91
C CYS A 104 -9.08 19.06 23.31
N GLY A 105 -7.79 19.41 23.42
CA GLY A 105 -7.14 19.79 24.67
C GLY A 105 -7.67 21.10 25.27
N MET A 106 -8.40 21.92 24.49
CA MET A 106 -9.06 23.16 24.92
C MET A 106 -10.57 22.99 25.19
N ALA A 107 -11.16 21.82 24.93
CA ALA A 107 -12.59 21.60 25.07
C ALA A 107 -13.10 21.86 26.50
N GLN A 108 -14.28 22.49 26.60
CA GLN A 108 -14.93 22.85 27.87
C GLN A 108 -16.20 22.04 28.14
N ASN A 109 -16.71 21.31 27.16
CA ASN A 109 -17.89 20.45 27.28
C ASN A 109 -17.84 19.31 26.23
N MET A 110 -18.70 18.31 26.40
CA MET A 110 -18.75 17.15 25.49
C MET A 110 -19.04 17.50 24.03
N PRO A 111 -20.05 18.34 23.70
CA PRO A 111 -20.32 18.69 22.31
C PRO A 111 -19.12 19.36 21.61
N GLN A 112 -18.41 20.26 22.29
CA GLN A 112 -17.18 20.84 21.77
C GLN A 112 -16.10 19.78 21.53
N LEU A 113 -15.89 18.87 22.50
CA LEU A 113 -14.92 17.79 22.33
C LEU A 113 -15.26 16.92 21.11
N ILE A 114 -16.52 16.55 20.93
CA ILE A 114 -16.98 15.74 19.79
C ILE A 114 -16.75 16.47 18.47
N ALA A 115 -17.09 17.75 18.39
CA ALA A 115 -16.85 18.57 17.20
C ALA A 115 -15.35 18.67 16.88
N PHE A 116 -14.50 18.89 17.89
CA PHE A 116 -13.05 18.96 17.71
C PHE A 116 -12.44 17.61 17.35
N ARG A 117 -13.00 16.50 17.87
CA ARG A 117 -12.64 15.13 17.47
C ARG A 117 -12.96 14.84 16.02
N ALA A 118 -14.08 15.36 15.50
CA ALA A 118 -14.39 15.27 14.07
C ALA A 118 -13.33 16.02 13.23
N VAL A 119 -12.96 17.24 13.61
CA VAL A 119 -11.89 18.01 12.94
C VAL A 119 -10.55 17.25 12.99
N GLN A 120 -10.20 16.71 14.15
CA GLN A 120 -8.97 15.91 14.32
C GLN A 120 -9.00 14.64 13.46
N GLY A 121 -10.14 13.96 13.38
CA GLY A 121 -10.37 12.77 12.56
C GLY A 121 -10.17 13.03 11.07
N LEU A 122 -10.58 14.21 10.56
CA LEU A 122 -10.30 14.60 9.18
C LEU A 122 -8.81 14.57 8.87
N GLY A 123 -7.96 15.09 9.76
CA GLY A 123 -6.50 15.02 9.62
C GLY A 123 -5.96 13.59 9.78
N GLY A 124 -6.47 12.84 10.76
CA GLY A 124 -6.04 11.47 11.08
C GLY A 124 -6.21 10.48 9.91
N GLY A 125 -7.34 10.57 9.19
CA GLY A 125 -7.57 9.74 7.99
C GLY A 125 -6.55 10.04 6.89
N GLY A 126 -6.20 11.31 6.70
CA GLY A 126 -5.18 11.73 5.75
C GLY A 126 -3.80 11.20 6.11
N LEU A 127 -3.41 11.28 7.39
CA LEU A 127 -2.12 10.75 7.88
C LEU A 127 -1.95 9.25 7.60
N LEU A 128 -3.00 8.46 7.78
CA LEU A 128 -2.94 7.02 7.50
C LEU A 128 -2.80 6.73 6.00
N VAL A 129 -3.65 7.35 5.18
CA VAL A 129 -3.77 7.05 3.74
C VAL A 129 -2.60 7.58 2.94
N LEU A 130 -2.24 8.85 3.16
CA LEU A 130 -1.16 9.51 2.43
C LEU A 130 0.20 8.95 2.82
N SER A 131 0.42 8.50 4.07
CA SER A 131 1.66 7.81 4.44
C SER A 131 1.89 6.55 3.61
N MET A 132 0.86 5.71 3.45
CA MET A 132 0.95 4.50 2.64
C MET A 132 1.15 4.81 1.15
N ALA A 133 0.49 5.86 0.66
CA ALA A 133 0.61 6.27 -0.73
C ALA A 133 1.98 6.89 -1.06
N ILE A 134 2.53 7.74 -0.19
CA ILE A 134 3.86 8.35 -0.35
C ILE A 134 4.97 7.30 -0.29
N VAL A 135 4.86 6.28 0.56
CA VAL A 135 5.81 5.16 0.54
C VAL A 135 5.77 4.43 -0.80
N GLY A 136 4.60 4.33 -1.43
CA GLY A 136 4.46 3.85 -2.81
C GLY A 136 5.29 4.66 -3.81
N ASP A 137 5.31 5.99 -3.69
CA ASP A 137 6.07 6.86 -4.60
C ASP A 137 7.59 6.86 -4.34
N LEU A 138 8.00 6.71 -3.08
CA LEU A 138 9.42 6.77 -2.69
C LEU A 138 10.15 5.43 -2.88
N VAL A 139 9.42 4.33 -2.80
CA VAL A 139 10.01 2.99 -2.68
C VAL A 139 9.62 2.13 -3.88
N PRO A 140 10.61 1.55 -4.60
CA PRO A 140 10.34 0.61 -5.68
C PRO A 140 9.45 -0.55 -5.20
N PRO A 141 8.55 -1.11 -6.05
CA PRO A 141 7.64 -2.20 -5.64
C PRO A 141 8.33 -3.39 -4.93
N ARG A 142 9.58 -3.67 -5.31
CA ARG A 142 10.42 -4.73 -4.71
C ARG A 142 10.94 -4.40 -3.31
N GLU A 143 10.97 -3.15 -2.91
CA GLU A 143 11.38 -2.79 -1.54
C GLU A 143 10.19 -2.45 -0.65
N ARG A 144 9.02 -2.17 -1.24
CA ARG A 144 7.79 -1.80 -0.50
C ARG A 144 7.44 -2.79 0.59
N GLY A 145 7.59 -4.09 0.36
CA GLY A 145 7.33 -5.12 1.36
C GLY A 145 8.14 -4.94 2.65
N ARG A 146 9.42 -4.55 2.55
CA ARG A 146 10.28 -4.29 3.73
C ARG A 146 9.81 -3.05 4.49
N TYR A 147 9.48 -1.98 3.78
CA TYR A 147 9.05 -0.72 4.40
C TYR A 147 7.62 -0.79 4.94
N GLN A 148 6.75 -1.59 4.33
CA GLN A 148 5.40 -1.87 4.82
C GLN A 148 5.39 -2.65 6.14
N GLY A 149 6.40 -3.49 6.41
CA GLY A 149 6.58 -4.10 7.74
C GLY A 149 6.73 -3.06 8.86
N LEU A 150 7.33 -1.90 8.58
CA LEU A 150 7.44 -0.80 9.55
C LEU A 150 6.08 -0.21 9.95
N PHE A 151 5.07 -0.27 9.08
CA PHE A 151 3.72 0.19 9.40
C PHE A 151 3.07 -0.72 10.46
N GLY A 152 3.30 -2.04 10.36
CA GLY A 152 2.92 -2.98 11.41
C GLY A 152 3.63 -2.67 12.74
N ALA A 153 4.90 -2.23 12.68
CA ALA A 153 5.68 -1.85 13.85
C ALA A 153 5.06 -0.66 14.58
N VAL A 154 4.63 0.33 13.81
CA VAL A 154 3.97 1.53 14.32
C VAL A 154 2.67 1.15 15.02
N PHE A 155 1.78 0.37 14.39
CA PHE A 155 0.54 -0.09 15.03
C PHE A 155 0.82 -0.86 16.32
N GLY A 156 1.85 -1.71 16.30
CA GLY A 156 2.31 -2.43 17.47
C GLY A 156 2.85 -1.59 18.61
N ALA A 157 3.65 -0.58 18.27
CA ALA A 157 4.14 0.39 19.25
C ALA A 157 2.96 1.17 19.84
N THR A 158 1.98 1.59 19.02
CA THR A 158 0.81 2.33 19.50
C THR A 158 -0.09 1.52 20.43
N SER A 159 -0.24 0.19 20.22
CA SER A 159 -1.09 -0.62 21.10
C SER A 159 -0.58 -0.69 22.53
N VAL A 160 0.73 -0.53 22.75
CA VAL A 160 1.34 -0.47 24.09
C VAL A 160 1.47 0.96 24.58
N LEU A 161 1.98 1.86 23.74
CA LEU A 161 2.20 3.27 24.11
C LEU A 161 0.90 4.00 24.40
N GLY A 162 -0.20 3.67 23.71
CA GLY A 162 -1.50 4.31 23.90
C GLY A 162 -2.01 4.17 25.34
N PRO A 163 -2.30 2.95 25.82
CA PRO A 163 -2.76 2.74 27.18
C PRO A 163 -1.75 3.19 28.25
N LEU A 164 -0.46 2.99 28.01
CA LEU A 164 0.59 3.37 28.95
C LEU A 164 0.65 4.89 29.15
N LEU A 165 0.72 5.66 28.05
CA LEU A 165 0.75 7.12 28.11
C LEU A 165 -0.59 7.71 28.57
N GLY A 166 -1.71 7.12 28.13
CA GLY A 166 -3.05 7.56 28.53
C GLY A 166 -3.30 7.37 30.02
N GLY A 167 -2.90 6.23 30.58
CA GLY A 167 -2.91 5.98 32.02
C GLY A 167 -1.99 6.95 32.78
N LEU A 168 -0.74 7.12 32.32
CA LEU A 168 0.20 8.05 32.95
C LEU A 168 -0.34 9.49 33.00
N PHE A 169 -0.90 10.00 31.90
CA PHE A 169 -1.41 11.35 31.83
C PHE A 169 -2.69 11.57 32.63
N THR A 170 -3.57 10.58 32.67
CA THR A 170 -4.81 10.68 33.45
C THR A 170 -4.59 10.52 34.95
N GLN A 171 -3.59 9.75 35.36
CA GLN A 171 -3.27 9.52 36.78
C GLN A 171 -2.39 10.61 37.39
N HIS A 172 -1.43 11.16 36.63
CA HIS A 172 -0.43 12.09 37.18
C HIS A 172 -0.52 13.52 36.64
N LEU A 173 -1.22 13.75 35.53
CA LEU A 173 -1.40 15.08 34.95
C LEU A 173 -2.90 15.38 34.80
N SER A 174 -3.33 15.63 33.56
CA SER A 174 -4.71 15.89 33.18
C SER A 174 -4.96 15.17 31.86
N TRP A 175 -6.20 14.70 31.65
CA TRP A 175 -6.61 14.09 30.39
C TRP A 175 -6.33 14.98 29.17
N ARG A 176 -6.23 16.30 29.34
CA ARG A 176 -5.94 17.25 28.24
C ARG A 176 -4.57 16.99 27.60
N TRP A 177 -3.60 16.46 28.36
CA TRP A 177 -2.27 16.11 27.85
C TRP A 177 -2.27 14.95 26.85
N VAL A 178 -3.31 14.13 26.87
CA VAL A 178 -3.57 13.09 25.86
C VAL A 178 -3.67 13.70 24.46
N PHE A 179 -4.16 14.93 24.35
CA PHE A 179 -4.21 15.67 23.09
C PHE A 179 -2.98 16.55 22.89
N TYR A 180 -2.40 17.12 23.95
CA TYR A 180 -1.24 18.01 23.81
C TYR A 180 0.05 17.28 23.42
N ILE A 181 0.22 15.99 23.73
CA ILE A 181 1.39 15.20 23.29
C ILE A 181 1.53 15.13 21.76
N ASN A 182 0.41 15.21 21.03
CA ASN A 182 0.42 15.17 19.58
C ASN A 182 1.09 16.42 18.97
N LEU A 183 1.02 17.58 19.64
CA LEU A 183 1.56 18.85 19.15
C LEU A 183 3.08 18.83 18.92
N PRO A 184 3.93 18.55 19.92
CA PRO A 184 5.38 18.55 19.73
C PRO A 184 5.80 17.51 18.69
N VAL A 185 5.22 16.31 18.74
CA VAL A 185 5.56 15.22 17.81
C VAL A 185 5.14 15.56 16.38
N GLY A 186 3.95 16.15 16.18
CA GLY A 186 3.49 16.57 14.86
C GLY A 186 4.25 17.76 14.30
N VAL A 187 4.70 18.70 15.15
CA VAL A 187 5.58 19.80 14.72
C VAL A 187 6.92 19.26 14.22
N VAL A 188 7.51 18.28 14.93
CA VAL A 188 8.74 17.60 14.48
C VAL A 188 8.50 16.88 13.15
N ALA A 189 7.42 16.10 13.04
CA ALA A 189 7.06 15.42 11.78
C ALA A 189 6.90 16.41 10.62
N LEU A 190 6.21 17.53 10.86
CA LEU A 190 5.98 18.58 9.87
C LEU A 190 7.30 19.22 9.41
N ALA A 191 8.19 19.53 10.35
CA ALA A 191 9.50 20.14 10.07
C ALA A 191 10.40 19.19 9.25
N VAL A 192 10.46 17.90 9.62
CA VAL A 192 11.26 16.90 8.88
C VAL A 192 10.70 16.71 7.48
N ILE A 193 9.38 16.66 7.31
CA ILE A 193 8.77 16.48 5.98
C ILE A 193 8.93 17.72 5.11
N ALA A 194 8.83 18.91 5.69
CA ALA A 194 9.05 20.15 4.97
C ALA A 194 10.45 20.20 4.36
N THR A 195 11.47 19.79 5.13
CA THR A 195 12.89 19.90 4.76
C THR A 195 13.39 18.74 3.89
N VAL A 196 13.03 17.51 4.22
CA VAL A 196 13.63 16.29 3.62
C VAL A 196 12.81 15.73 2.47
N LEU A 197 11.47 15.72 2.58
CA LEU A 197 10.63 15.07 1.56
C LEU A 197 10.59 15.93 0.29
N ARG A 198 11.14 15.44 -0.81
CA ARG A 198 11.13 16.12 -2.11
C ARG A 198 10.43 15.23 -3.12
N ILE A 199 9.14 15.50 -3.35
CA ILE A 199 8.34 14.82 -4.37
C ILE A 199 8.10 15.83 -5.50
N PRO A 200 8.50 15.54 -6.75
CA PRO A 200 8.18 16.39 -7.88
C PRO A 200 6.66 16.55 -8.02
N SER A 201 6.16 17.77 -7.90
CA SER A 201 4.73 18.09 -8.07
C SER A 201 4.54 18.65 -9.47
N ARG A 202 3.71 18.01 -10.30
CA ARG A 202 3.26 18.61 -11.56
C ARG A 202 2.03 19.47 -11.28
N ALA A 203 2.01 20.70 -11.80
CA ALA A 203 0.84 21.55 -11.78
C ALA A 203 -0.06 21.14 -12.96
N ALA A 204 -1.03 20.27 -12.72
CA ALA A 204 -2.12 20.03 -13.66
C ALA A 204 -3.42 20.67 -13.14
N LYS A 205 -4.25 21.15 -14.07
CA LYS A 205 -5.58 21.68 -13.73
C LYS A 205 -6.50 20.50 -13.45
N HIS A 206 -6.72 20.21 -12.18
CA HIS A 206 -7.65 19.17 -11.76
C HIS A 206 -9.01 19.78 -11.41
N VAL A 207 -10.08 19.08 -11.74
CA VAL A 207 -11.43 19.42 -11.31
C VAL A 207 -11.79 18.55 -10.11
N ILE A 208 -12.04 19.18 -8.95
CA ILE A 208 -12.49 18.45 -7.76
C ILE A 208 -13.95 18.05 -7.95
N ASP A 209 -14.23 16.74 -7.82
CA ASP A 209 -15.60 16.25 -7.72
C ASP A 209 -16.16 16.45 -6.31
N TYR A 210 -16.64 17.66 -6.03
CA TYR A 210 -17.25 18.01 -4.75
C TYR A 210 -18.52 17.19 -4.46
N LEU A 211 -19.29 16.86 -5.50
CA LEU A 211 -20.55 16.13 -5.33
C LEU A 211 -20.28 14.65 -5.01
N GLY A 212 -19.40 13.99 -5.77
CA GLY A 212 -18.95 12.63 -5.47
C GLY A 212 -18.29 12.52 -4.11
N THR A 213 -17.46 13.51 -3.74
CA THR A 213 -16.84 13.62 -2.40
C THR A 213 -17.89 13.70 -1.29
N PHE A 214 -18.87 14.59 -1.44
CA PHE A 214 -19.93 14.74 -0.45
C PHE A 214 -20.78 13.47 -0.32
N LEU A 215 -21.11 12.83 -1.45
CA LEU A 215 -21.89 11.60 -1.47
C LEU A 215 -21.15 10.43 -0.84
N ILE A 216 -19.87 10.19 -1.17
CA ILE A 216 -19.10 9.09 -0.57
C ILE A 216 -18.90 9.31 0.94
N ALA A 217 -18.63 10.55 1.35
CA ALA A 217 -18.54 10.91 2.77
C ALA A 217 -19.87 10.66 3.50
N SER A 218 -21.00 10.99 2.85
CA SER A 218 -22.34 10.78 3.42
C SER A 218 -22.72 9.29 3.49
N VAL A 219 -22.36 8.49 2.48
CA VAL A 219 -22.52 7.03 2.49
C VAL A 219 -21.71 6.41 3.61
N ALA A 220 -20.41 6.76 3.70
CA ALA A 220 -19.54 6.31 4.77
C ALA A 220 -20.10 6.70 6.14
N THR A 221 -20.64 7.92 6.25
CA THR A 221 -21.26 8.42 7.46
C THR A 221 -22.47 7.58 7.87
N CYS A 222 -23.39 7.31 6.94
CA CYS A 222 -24.55 6.46 7.23
C CYS A 222 -24.14 5.05 7.65
N LEU A 223 -23.19 4.44 6.93
CA LEU A 223 -22.70 3.08 7.23
C LEU A 223 -22.02 3.01 8.60
N VAL A 224 -21.14 3.96 8.91
CA VAL A 224 -20.43 4.00 10.20
C VAL A 224 -21.39 4.32 11.34
N LEU A 225 -22.41 5.17 11.14
CA LEU A 225 -23.42 5.45 12.17
C LEU A 225 -24.33 4.25 12.43
N VAL A 226 -24.82 3.59 11.37
CA VAL A 226 -25.61 2.35 11.49
C VAL A 226 -24.82 1.29 12.23
N ALA A 227 -23.52 1.16 11.92
CA ALA A 227 -22.65 0.26 12.64
C ALA A 227 -22.47 0.74 14.10
N SER A 228 -21.91 1.92 14.34
CA SER A 228 -21.49 2.35 15.68
C SER A 228 -22.64 2.46 16.70
N LEU A 229 -23.81 2.93 16.26
CA LEU A 229 -24.98 3.18 17.11
C LEU A 229 -26.02 2.05 17.06
N GLY A 230 -25.94 1.18 16.05
CA GLY A 230 -26.85 0.06 15.88
C GLY A 230 -26.57 -1.04 16.90
N GLY A 231 -27.59 -1.39 17.68
CA GLY A 231 -27.51 -2.41 18.73
C GLY A 231 -26.87 -1.96 20.05
N THR A 232 -26.31 -0.75 20.09
CA THR A 232 -25.73 -0.15 21.30
C THR A 232 -26.64 0.93 21.86
N THR A 233 -26.79 2.05 21.14
CA THR A 233 -27.63 3.19 21.54
C THR A 233 -29.07 3.06 21.04
N TRP A 234 -29.22 2.56 19.80
CA TRP A 234 -30.53 2.35 19.19
C TRP A 234 -30.67 0.91 18.73
N GLY A 235 -31.83 0.31 18.99
CA GLY A 235 -32.12 -1.04 18.49
C GLY A 235 -32.03 -1.12 16.96
N TRP A 236 -31.62 -2.27 16.44
CA TRP A 236 -31.48 -2.48 14.99
C TRP A 236 -32.76 -2.23 14.20
N GLY A 237 -33.93 -2.52 14.79
CA GLY A 237 -35.25 -2.26 14.20
C GLY A 237 -35.79 -0.83 14.40
N SER A 238 -35.02 0.05 15.04
CA SER A 238 -35.47 1.43 15.30
C SER A 238 -35.65 2.21 13.99
N PRO A 239 -36.66 3.09 13.89
CA PRO A 239 -36.87 3.93 12.71
C PRO A 239 -35.63 4.76 12.33
N GLN A 240 -34.80 5.13 13.31
CA GLN A 240 -33.56 5.88 13.12
C GLN A 240 -32.50 5.05 12.39
N ILE A 241 -32.23 3.82 12.85
CA ILE A 241 -31.23 2.93 12.21
C ILE A 241 -31.72 2.48 10.83
N VAL A 242 -32.99 2.09 10.71
CA VAL A 242 -33.58 1.71 9.41
C VAL A 242 -33.58 2.91 8.46
N GLY A 243 -33.93 4.10 8.94
CA GLY A 243 -33.86 5.34 8.16
C GLY A 243 -32.46 5.68 7.68
N LEU A 244 -31.43 5.54 8.54
CA LEU A 244 -30.03 5.71 8.16
C LEU A 244 -29.55 4.66 7.17
N ALA A 245 -29.99 3.41 7.31
CA ALA A 245 -29.65 2.32 6.39
C ALA A 245 -30.27 2.57 5.00
N VAL A 246 -31.55 2.93 4.94
CA VAL A 246 -32.24 3.28 3.69
C VAL A 246 -31.61 4.52 3.05
N LEU A 247 -31.34 5.56 3.83
CA LEU A 247 -30.65 6.75 3.36
C LEU A 247 -29.26 6.41 2.80
N GLY A 248 -28.50 5.56 3.49
CA GLY A 248 -27.19 5.08 3.02
C GLY A 248 -27.28 4.36 1.67
N VAL A 249 -28.28 3.50 1.47
CA VAL A 249 -28.52 2.82 0.19
C VAL A 249 -28.88 3.83 -0.91
N VAL A 250 -29.79 4.77 -0.63
CA VAL A 250 -30.20 5.82 -1.58
C VAL A 250 -29.00 6.69 -1.98
N LEU A 251 -28.19 7.11 -1.00
CA LEU A 251 -26.97 7.90 -1.23
C LEU A 251 -25.91 7.09 -2.00
N ALA A 252 -25.80 5.79 -1.77
CA ALA A 252 -24.89 4.93 -2.52
C ALA A 252 -25.32 4.79 -3.99
N VAL A 253 -26.62 4.65 -4.26
CA VAL A 253 -27.16 4.65 -5.62
C VAL A 253 -26.92 6.00 -6.29
N ALA A 254 -27.17 7.11 -5.57
CA ALA A 254 -26.88 8.46 -6.06
C ALA A 254 -25.39 8.66 -6.34
N PHE A 255 -24.51 8.18 -5.46
CA PHE A 255 -23.06 8.20 -5.63
C PHE A 255 -22.67 7.49 -6.93
N VAL A 256 -23.12 6.24 -7.15
CA VAL A 256 -22.82 5.50 -8.38
C VAL A 256 -23.32 6.24 -9.63
N ALA A 257 -24.48 6.90 -9.58
CA ALA A 257 -25.02 7.65 -10.71
C ALA A 257 -24.20 8.91 -11.03
N VAL A 258 -23.74 9.64 -10.00
CA VAL A 258 -22.88 10.82 -10.14
C VAL A 258 -21.49 10.44 -10.61
N GLU A 259 -20.90 9.41 -10.01
CA GLU A 259 -19.54 8.95 -10.30
C GLU A 259 -19.39 8.46 -11.75
N ARG A 260 -20.47 7.93 -12.34
CA ARG A 260 -20.51 7.56 -13.77
C ARG A 260 -20.41 8.76 -14.71
N ARG A 261 -20.77 9.96 -14.25
CA ARG A 261 -20.82 11.20 -15.04
C ARG A 261 -19.69 12.17 -14.70
N ALA A 262 -19.02 12.00 -13.57
CA ALA A 262 -17.93 12.84 -13.12
C ALA A 262 -16.72 12.75 -14.07
N ALA A 263 -16.09 13.89 -14.35
CA ALA A 263 -14.88 13.94 -15.19
C ALA A 263 -13.66 13.35 -14.46
N GLU A 264 -13.53 13.63 -13.16
CA GLU A 264 -12.48 13.10 -12.29
C GLU A 264 -13.09 12.44 -11.04
N PRO A 265 -13.64 11.22 -11.17
CA PRO A 265 -14.27 10.51 -10.07
C PRO A 265 -13.32 10.32 -8.87
N VAL A 266 -13.87 10.42 -7.65
CA VAL A 266 -13.18 10.17 -6.38
C VAL A 266 -12.81 8.70 -6.22
N LEU A 267 -13.68 7.78 -6.66
CA LEU A 267 -13.49 6.34 -6.70
C LEU A 267 -13.93 5.80 -8.07
N PRO A 268 -13.04 5.82 -9.08
CA PRO A 268 -13.37 5.44 -10.44
C PRO A 268 -13.95 4.03 -10.52
N LEU A 269 -15.17 3.90 -11.07
CA LEU A 269 -15.86 2.61 -11.19
C LEU A 269 -15.10 1.59 -12.04
N LYS A 270 -14.20 2.06 -12.92
CA LYS A 270 -13.25 1.22 -13.67
C LYS A 270 -12.38 0.33 -12.77
N LEU A 271 -12.07 0.78 -11.54
CA LEU A 271 -11.31 -0.02 -10.57
C LEU A 271 -12.07 -1.28 -10.17
N PHE A 272 -13.40 -1.22 -10.02
CA PHE A 272 -14.22 -2.39 -9.68
C PHE A 272 -14.36 -3.40 -10.82
N ARG A 273 -14.02 -3.01 -12.05
CA ARG A 273 -13.91 -3.93 -13.19
C ARG A 273 -12.63 -4.75 -13.12
N ILE A 274 -11.61 -4.27 -12.39
CA ILE A 274 -10.38 -5.01 -12.10
C ILE A 274 -10.69 -6.01 -10.99
N ARG A 275 -10.82 -7.30 -11.37
CA ARG A 275 -11.13 -8.39 -10.43
C ARG A 275 -10.23 -8.40 -9.20
N THR A 276 -8.94 -8.14 -9.39
CA THR A 276 -7.93 -8.09 -8.33
C THR A 276 -8.24 -6.97 -7.32
N PHE A 277 -8.65 -5.79 -7.78
CA PHE A 277 -9.05 -4.68 -6.91
C PHE A 277 -10.31 -5.02 -6.11
N THR A 278 -11.36 -5.50 -6.78
CA THR A 278 -12.65 -5.83 -6.14
C THR A 278 -12.49 -6.90 -5.07
N LEU A 279 -11.77 -7.99 -5.36
CA LEU A 279 -11.50 -9.03 -4.36
C LEU A 279 -10.66 -8.48 -3.20
N SER A 280 -9.65 -7.66 -3.48
CA SER A 280 -8.81 -7.05 -2.44
C SER A 280 -9.59 -6.08 -1.56
N ALA A 281 -10.56 -5.36 -2.11
CA ALA A 281 -11.46 -4.47 -1.37
C ALA A 281 -12.37 -5.26 -0.41
N VAL A 282 -12.97 -6.35 -0.88
CA VAL A 282 -13.83 -7.20 -0.02
C VAL A 282 -13.01 -7.91 1.05
N ILE A 283 -11.84 -8.45 0.72
CA ILE A 283 -10.95 -9.06 1.73
C ILE A 283 -10.46 -7.98 2.72
N SER A 284 -10.15 -6.77 2.25
CA SER A 284 -9.81 -5.62 3.12
C SER A 284 -10.92 -5.30 4.12
N PHE A 285 -12.19 -5.31 3.69
CA PHE A 285 -13.35 -5.16 4.56
C PHE A 285 -13.40 -6.27 5.63
N ILE A 286 -13.25 -7.54 5.22
CA ILE A 286 -13.29 -8.71 6.14
C ILE A 286 -12.15 -8.65 7.17
N VAL A 287 -10.94 -8.29 6.73
CA VAL A 287 -9.79 -8.13 7.63
C VAL A 287 -10.03 -6.96 8.58
N GLY A 288 -10.57 -5.84 8.10
CA GLY A 288 -10.97 -4.72 8.95
C GLY A 288 -11.97 -5.13 10.03
N PHE A 289 -13.01 -5.87 9.62
CA PHE A 289 -14.05 -6.42 10.50
C PHE A 289 -13.46 -7.30 11.61
N ALA A 290 -12.63 -8.29 11.25
CA ALA A 290 -12.00 -9.18 12.22
C ALA A 290 -10.99 -8.44 13.12
N MET A 291 -10.15 -7.59 12.54
CA MET A 291 -9.05 -6.92 13.24
C MET A 291 -9.57 -5.93 14.29
N PHE A 292 -10.42 -4.99 13.90
CA PHE A 292 -10.90 -3.97 14.83
C PHE A 292 -11.90 -4.52 15.82
N GLY A 293 -12.72 -5.49 15.41
CA GLY A 293 -13.54 -6.23 16.35
C GLY A 293 -12.70 -6.91 17.43
N ALA A 294 -11.60 -7.59 17.07
CA ALA A 294 -10.71 -8.20 18.04
C ALA A 294 -9.95 -7.18 18.91
N LEU A 295 -9.41 -6.12 18.30
CA LEU A 295 -8.69 -5.06 19.02
C LEU A 295 -9.56 -4.32 20.03
N THR A 296 -10.88 -4.26 19.84
CA THR A 296 -11.80 -3.66 20.79
C THR A 296 -12.05 -4.57 22.00
N TYR A 297 -12.22 -5.88 21.81
CA TYR A 297 -12.64 -6.79 22.89
C TYR A 297 -11.49 -7.53 23.60
N LEU A 298 -10.33 -7.70 22.95
CA LEU A 298 -9.16 -8.33 23.58
C LEU A 298 -8.64 -7.56 24.82
N PRO A 299 -8.51 -6.22 24.79
CA PRO A 299 -8.12 -5.47 25.98
C PRO A 299 -9.16 -5.60 27.10
N THR A 300 -10.45 -5.61 26.75
CA THR A 300 -11.55 -5.81 27.70
C THR A 300 -11.47 -7.17 28.36
N PHE A 301 -11.18 -8.24 27.60
CA PHE A 301 -10.97 -9.58 28.16
C PHE A 301 -9.81 -9.57 29.17
N LEU A 302 -8.66 -9.03 28.79
CA LEU A 302 -7.49 -8.98 29.67
C LEU A 302 -7.76 -8.17 30.95
N GLN A 303 -8.41 -7.01 30.82
CA GLN A 303 -8.62 -6.11 31.95
C GLN A 303 -9.75 -6.58 32.88
N VAL A 304 -10.86 -7.06 32.32
CA VAL A 304 -12.06 -7.43 33.10
C VAL A 304 -12.00 -8.88 33.57
N VAL A 305 -11.62 -9.82 32.69
CA VAL A 305 -11.63 -11.27 33.00
C VAL A 305 -10.33 -11.68 33.69
N GLN A 306 -9.19 -11.34 33.09
CA GLN A 306 -7.87 -11.68 33.64
C GLN A 306 -7.41 -10.72 34.75
N GLY A 307 -8.12 -9.60 34.96
CA GLY A 307 -7.83 -8.64 36.03
C GLY A 307 -6.48 -7.92 35.89
N VAL A 308 -5.88 -7.90 34.69
CA VAL A 308 -4.58 -7.26 34.49
C VAL A 308 -4.74 -5.75 34.29
N SER A 309 -3.73 -4.98 34.69
CA SER A 309 -3.75 -3.52 34.50
C SER A 309 -3.75 -3.15 33.01
N PRO A 310 -4.23 -1.94 32.62
CA PRO A 310 -4.18 -1.48 31.22
C PRO A 310 -2.78 -1.55 30.61
N THR A 311 -1.74 -1.25 31.41
CA THR A 311 -0.34 -1.36 31.00
C THR A 311 0.03 -2.82 30.69
N MET A 312 -0.32 -3.75 31.58
CA MET A 312 -0.05 -5.17 31.37
C MET A 312 -0.89 -5.74 30.23
N SER A 313 -2.12 -5.28 30.03
CA SER A 313 -2.95 -5.64 28.87
C SER A 313 -2.25 -5.30 27.56
N GLY A 314 -1.66 -4.11 27.46
CA GLY A 314 -0.83 -3.72 26.31
C GLY A 314 0.38 -4.65 26.13
N VAL A 315 1.10 -4.97 27.22
CA VAL A 315 2.23 -5.91 27.20
C VAL A 315 1.80 -7.30 26.73
N HIS A 316 0.67 -7.80 27.20
CA HIS A 316 0.12 -9.10 26.79
C HIS A 316 -0.27 -9.13 25.31
N MET A 317 -0.53 -7.99 24.67
CA MET A 317 -0.80 -7.91 23.22
C MET A 317 0.47 -7.87 22.36
N LEU A 318 1.67 -7.74 22.95
CA LEU A 318 2.94 -7.75 22.21
C LEU A 318 3.15 -8.99 21.32
N PRO A 319 2.78 -10.22 21.72
CA PRO A 319 2.87 -11.39 20.85
C PRO A 319 2.05 -11.23 19.56
N MET A 320 0.84 -10.67 19.62
CA MET A 320 0.04 -10.39 18.42
C MET A 320 0.76 -9.41 17.48
N VAL A 321 1.31 -8.35 18.05
CA VAL A 321 2.13 -7.38 17.31
C VAL A 321 3.34 -8.05 16.67
N ALA A 322 4.06 -8.89 17.42
CA ALA A 322 5.23 -9.60 16.94
C ALA A 322 4.87 -10.55 15.79
N GLY A 323 3.75 -11.28 15.91
CA GLY A 323 3.22 -12.12 14.83
C GLY A 323 2.89 -11.29 13.59
N MET A 324 2.20 -10.17 13.75
CA MET A 324 1.86 -9.26 12.65
C MET A 324 3.09 -8.68 11.97
N LEU A 325 4.11 -8.32 12.75
CA LEU A 325 5.38 -7.79 12.26
C LEU A 325 6.20 -8.80 11.50
N LEU A 326 6.38 -10.00 12.08
CA LEU A 326 7.14 -11.09 11.48
C LEU A 326 6.50 -11.50 10.16
N SER A 327 5.20 -11.78 10.17
CA SER A 327 4.47 -12.18 8.96
C SER A 327 4.46 -11.10 7.89
N SER A 328 4.20 -9.83 8.22
CA SER A 328 4.19 -8.74 7.23
C SER A 328 5.56 -8.48 6.63
N THR A 329 6.63 -8.54 7.44
CA THR A 329 8.01 -8.36 6.96
C THR A 329 8.45 -9.52 6.09
N VAL A 330 8.21 -10.76 6.54
CA VAL A 330 8.61 -11.98 5.82
C VAL A 330 7.81 -12.11 4.52
N SER A 331 6.49 -11.93 4.56
CA SER A 331 5.66 -11.97 3.35
C SER A 331 6.07 -10.87 2.38
N GLY A 332 6.24 -9.63 2.84
CA GLY A 332 6.71 -8.52 2.02
C GLY A 332 8.04 -8.83 1.32
N GLN A 333 9.03 -9.35 2.05
CA GLN A 333 10.34 -9.72 1.49
C GLN A 333 10.25 -10.90 0.50
N ILE A 334 9.45 -11.92 0.79
CA ILE A 334 9.29 -13.07 -0.10
C ILE A 334 8.56 -12.66 -1.38
N VAL A 335 7.48 -11.87 -1.28
CA VAL A 335 6.76 -11.33 -2.44
C VAL A 335 7.71 -10.54 -3.33
N SER A 336 8.51 -9.65 -2.72
CA SER A 336 9.52 -8.86 -3.41
C SER A 336 10.58 -9.69 -4.15
N ARG A 337 11.03 -10.80 -3.55
CA ARG A 337 12.07 -11.67 -4.13
C ARG A 337 11.52 -12.64 -5.17
N THR A 338 10.37 -13.25 -4.91
CA THR A 338 9.82 -14.35 -5.71
C THR A 338 8.83 -13.88 -6.76
N GLY A 339 8.27 -12.67 -6.61
CA GLY A 339 7.17 -12.19 -7.44
C GLY A 339 5.82 -12.86 -7.16
N ARG A 340 5.78 -13.84 -6.24
CA ARG A 340 4.58 -14.62 -5.91
C ARG A 340 3.90 -14.03 -4.69
N TRP A 341 2.65 -13.63 -4.83
CA TRP A 341 1.88 -12.96 -3.80
C TRP A 341 0.60 -13.68 -3.41
N LYS A 342 0.04 -14.54 -4.27
CA LYS A 342 -1.28 -15.16 -4.03
C LYS A 342 -1.32 -16.02 -2.77
N VAL A 343 -0.19 -16.68 -2.45
CA VAL A 343 -0.09 -17.56 -1.28
C VAL A 343 -0.36 -16.81 0.02
N PHE A 344 0.01 -15.53 0.13
CA PHE A 344 -0.05 -14.80 1.40
C PHE A 344 -1.45 -14.36 1.83
N PRO A 345 -2.30 -13.74 0.98
CA PRO A 345 -3.70 -13.49 1.33
C PRO A 345 -4.45 -14.78 1.63
N LEU A 346 -4.13 -15.87 0.91
CA LEU A 346 -4.75 -17.17 1.11
C LEU A 346 -4.37 -17.78 2.47
N THR A 347 -3.09 -17.93 2.77
CA THR A 347 -2.65 -18.49 4.06
C THR A 347 -3.00 -17.56 5.21
N GLY A 348 -2.86 -16.25 5.02
CA GLY A 348 -3.15 -15.24 6.04
C GLY A 348 -4.61 -15.23 6.48
N THR A 349 -5.56 -15.27 5.54
CA THR A 349 -7.00 -15.36 5.89
C THR A 349 -7.35 -16.69 6.57
N ALA A 350 -6.71 -17.79 6.18
CA ALA A 350 -6.86 -19.07 6.87
C ALA A 350 -6.33 -19.01 8.31
N VAL A 351 -5.12 -18.47 8.49
CA VAL A 351 -4.48 -18.31 9.81
C VAL A 351 -5.27 -17.35 10.70
N THR A 352 -5.82 -16.25 10.15
CA THR A 352 -6.71 -15.35 10.89
C THR A 352 -7.98 -16.07 11.36
N THR A 353 -8.56 -16.92 10.51
CA THR A 353 -9.75 -17.73 10.86
C THR A 353 -9.41 -18.71 11.99
N VAL A 354 -8.29 -19.42 11.89
CA VAL A 354 -7.80 -20.30 12.96
C VAL A 354 -7.52 -19.48 14.23
N GLY A 355 -6.90 -18.31 14.12
CA GLY A 355 -6.63 -17.41 15.22
C GLY A 355 -7.91 -17.03 15.97
N LEU A 356 -8.99 -16.65 15.25
CA LEU A 356 -10.29 -16.36 15.87
C LEU A 356 -10.89 -17.59 16.58
N LEU A 357 -10.77 -18.78 16.01
CA LEU A 357 -11.22 -20.02 16.65
C LEU A 357 -10.40 -20.38 17.89
N LEU A 358 -9.10 -20.08 17.90
CA LEU A 358 -8.25 -20.24 19.07
C LEU A 358 -8.59 -19.23 20.16
N LEU A 359 -8.83 -17.96 19.79
CA LEU A 359 -9.27 -16.93 20.73
C LEU A 359 -10.61 -17.28 21.39
N HIS A 360 -11.49 -18.01 20.70
CA HIS A 360 -12.74 -18.51 21.28
C HIS A 360 -12.51 -19.55 22.40
N GLN A 361 -11.39 -20.28 22.39
CA GLN A 361 -11.07 -21.28 23.41
C GLN A 361 -10.53 -20.67 24.71
N LEU A 362 -10.27 -19.35 24.73
CA LEU A 362 -9.80 -18.69 25.94
C LEU A 362 -10.89 -18.67 27.01
N ASP A 363 -10.45 -18.84 28.24
CA ASP A 363 -11.30 -18.84 29.43
C ASP A 363 -10.64 -18.02 30.54
N GLU A 364 -11.35 -17.78 31.65
CA GLU A 364 -10.78 -17.06 32.81
C GLU A 364 -9.51 -17.71 33.37
N ASN A 365 -9.33 -19.01 33.19
CA ASN A 365 -8.18 -19.77 33.73
C ASN A 365 -7.03 -19.95 32.72
N SER A 366 -7.13 -19.38 31.52
CA SER A 366 -6.11 -19.57 30.49
C SER A 366 -4.76 -19.00 30.92
N PRO A 367 -3.67 -19.79 30.89
CA PRO A 367 -2.34 -19.31 31.24
C PRO A 367 -1.81 -18.31 30.21
N THR A 368 -0.95 -17.39 30.68
CA THR A 368 -0.32 -16.35 29.85
C THR A 368 0.37 -16.89 28.60
N ALA A 369 0.97 -18.08 28.67
CA ALA A 369 1.63 -18.71 27.52
C ALA A 369 0.64 -19.09 26.40
N GLU A 370 -0.53 -19.61 26.76
CA GLU A 370 -1.59 -19.97 25.82
C GLU A 370 -2.18 -18.72 25.16
N MET A 371 -2.54 -17.72 25.96
CA MET A 371 -2.99 -16.42 25.45
C MET A 371 -1.98 -15.81 24.47
N SER A 372 -0.69 -15.80 24.85
CA SER A 372 0.39 -15.27 24.01
C SER A 372 0.50 -16.03 22.67
N ALA A 373 0.36 -17.36 22.68
CA ALA A 373 0.39 -18.18 21.47
C ALA A 373 -0.79 -17.86 20.55
N PHE A 374 -2.01 -17.76 21.08
CA PHE A 374 -3.20 -17.47 20.29
C PHE A 374 -3.17 -16.06 19.71
N PHE A 375 -2.74 -15.08 20.51
CA PHE A 375 -2.53 -13.71 20.08
C PHE A 375 -1.49 -13.64 18.96
N PHE A 376 -0.39 -14.37 19.09
CA PHE A 376 0.65 -14.47 18.07
C PHE A 376 0.12 -15.06 16.75
N VAL A 377 -0.65 -16.16 16.81
CA VAL A 377 -1.26 -16.78 15.62
C VAL A 377 -2.24 -15.84 14.93
N PHE A 378 -3.11 -15.17 15.69
CA PHE A 378 -4.03 -14.18 15.14
C PHE A 378 -3.27 -13.02 14.47
N GLY A 379 -2.23 -12.50 15.14
CA GLY A 379 -1.35 -11.47 14.60
C GLY A 379 -0.64 -11.90 13.31
N LEU A 380 -0.10 -13.13 13.26
CA LEU A 380 0.50 -13.71 12.05
C LEU A 380 -0.49 -13.68 10.87
N GLY A 381 -1.74 -14.10 11.10
CA GLY A 381 -2.77 -14.09 10.07
C GLY A 381 -3.01 -12.69 9.50
N LEU A 382 -3.18 -11.70 10.38
CA LEU A 382 -3.38 -10.31 9.98
C LEU A 382 -2.21 -9.76 9.17
N GLY A 383 -0.97 -9.98 9.63
CA GLY A 383 0.22 -9.44 8.97
C GLY A 383 0.50 -10.05 7.59
N LEU A 384 0.15 -11.34 7.37
CA LEU A 384 0.24 -11.98 6.05
C LEU A 384 -0.71 -11.35 5.00
N VAL A 385 -1.84 -10.77 5.44
CA VAL A 385 -2.85 -10.23 4.54
C VAL A 385 -2.73 -8.72 4.35
N MET A 386 -2.61 -7.96 5.45
CA MET A 386 -2.77 -6.50 5.46
C MET A 386 -1.90 -5.78 4.43
N GLN A 387 -0.59 -6.04 4.46
CA GLN A 387 0.37 -5.34 3.62
C GLN A 387 0.33 -5.84 2.18
N VAL A 388 0.16 -7.16 2.01
CA VAL A 388 0.13 -7.78 0.70
C VAL A 388 -1.07 -7.31 -0.12
N LEU A 389 -2.26 -7.10 0.49
CA LEU A 389 -3.41 -6.53 -0.20
C LEU A 389 -3.14 -5.12 -0.75
N VAL A 390 -2.51 -4.25 0.05
CA VAL A 390 -2.16 -2.90 -0.40
C VAL A 390 -1.17 -2.97 -1.57
N LEU A 391 -0.15 -3.81 -1.46
CA LEU A 391 0.83 -4.02 -2.53
C LEU A 391 0.19 -4.53 -3.83
N ILE A 392 -0.73 -5.50 -3.73
CA ILE A 392 -1.44 -6.08 -4.87
C ILE A 392 -2.31 -5.02 -5.54
N VAL A 393 -3.09 -4.26 -4.76
CA VAL A 393 -3.93 -3.17 -5.27
C VAL A 393 -3.08 -2.13 -6.00
N GLN A 394 -1.94 -1.75 -5.41
CA GLN A 394 -1.00 -0.81 -6.02
C GLN A 394 -0.38 -1.33 -7.31
N ASN A 395 -0.15 -2.63 -7.44
CA ASN A 395 0.43 -3.24 -8.65
C ASN A 395 -0.62 -3.47 -9.76
N ALA A 396 -1.89 -3.63 -9.41
CA ALA A 396 -2.97 -3.91 -10.36
C ALA A 396 -3.49 -2.67 -11.12
N VAL A 397 -3.15 -1.46 -10.65
CA VAL A 397 -3.67 -0.19 -11.19
C VAL A 397 -2.59 0.62 -11.90
N SER A 398 -3.00 1.58 -12.72
CA SER A 398 -2.08 2.56 -13.33
C SER A 398 -1.53 3.51 -12.25
N TYR A 399 -0.41 4.17 -12.56
CA TYR A 399 0.22 5.13 -11.63
C TYR A 399 -0.72 6.30 -11.28
N GLU A 400 -1.57 6.72 -12.22
CA GLU A 400 -2.55 7.79 -12.04
C GLU A 400 -3.66 7.44 -11.04
N ASP A 401 -4.03 6.17 -10.95
CA ASP A 401 -5.07 5.68 -10.04
C ASP A 401 -4.49 5.11 -8.73
N LEU A 402 -3.16 5.19 -8.51
CA LEU A 402 -2.46 4.53 -7.40
C LEU A 402 -2.95 5.01 -6.03
N GLY A 403 -3.13 6.31 -5.85
CA GLY A 403 -3.58 6.91 -4.59
C GLY A 403 -5.03 6.57 -4.31
N VAL A 404 -5.90 6.73 -5.31
CA VAL A 404 -7.32 6.35 -5.22
C VAL A 404 -7.53 4.86 -4.94
N ALA A 405 -6.74 3.97 -5.56
CA ALA A 405 -6.87 2.54 -5.31
C ALA A 405 -6.42 2.16 -3.88
N THR A 406 -5.31 2.75 -3.41
CA THR A 406 -4.80 2.54 -2.06
C THR A 406 -5.76 3.08 -1.00
N SER A 407 -6.30 4.29 -1.22
CA SER A 407 -7.29 4.90 -0.34
C SER A 407 -8.61 4.14 -0.36
N GLY A 408 -9.03 3.63 -1.52
CA GLY A 408 -10.21 2.78 -1.67
C GLY A 408 -10.10 1.49 -0.86
N ALA A 409 -8.98 0.75 -0.95
CA ALA A 409 -8.76 -0.44 -0.13
C ALA A 409 -8.78 -0.12 1.38
N THR A 410 -8.18 1.00 1.77
CA THR A 410 -8.20 1.48 3.17
C THR A 410 -9.60 1.89 3.62
N PHE A 411 -10.37 2.54 2.75
CA PHE A 411 -11.75 2.92 3.00
C PHE A 411 -12.64 1.71 3.28
N PHE A 412 -12.60 0.68 2.41
CA PHE A 412 -13.36 -0.55 2.64
C PHE A 412 -12.95 -1.27 3.92
N ARG A 413 -11.65 -1.25 4.24
CA ARG A 413 -11.16 -1.76 5.51
C ARG A 413 -11.70 -0.99 6.72
N SER A 414 -11.72 0.34 6.67
CA SER A 414 -12.27 1.18 7.74
C SER A 414 -13.78 1.00 7.91
N ILE A 415 -14.52 0.85 6.81
CA ILE A 415 -15.95 0.47 6.89
C ILE A 415 -16.09 -0.89 7.58
N GLY A 416 -15.31 -1.89 7.15
CA GLY A 416 -15.28 -3.21 7.77
C GLY A 416 -15.00 -3.13 9.27
N ALA A 417 -14.05 -2.29 9.68
CA ALA A 417 -13.74 -2.03 11.08
C ALA A 417 -14.94 -1.55 11.89
N SER A 418 -15.68 -0.55 11.38
CA SER A 418 -16.87 -0.04 12.05
C SER A 418 -17.95 -1.11 12.19
N PHE A 419 -18.23 -1.87 11.12
CA PHE A 419 -19.17 -3.00 11.19
C PHE A 419 -18.69 -4.10 12.16
N GLY A 420 -17.38 -4.37 12.22
CA GLY A 420 -16.79 -5.33 13.15
C GLY A 420 -17.10 -4.98 14.60
N VAL A 421 -16.76 -3.75 15.01
CA VAL A 421 -17.02 -3.25 16.37
C VAL A 421 -18.52 -3.29 16.71
N ALA A 422 -19.36 -2.87 15.79
CA ALA A 422 -20.82 -2.84 15.94
C ALA A 422 -21.46 -4.21 16.16
N VAL A 423 -21.19 -5.13 15.24
CA VAL A 423 -21.73 -6.49 15.28
C VAL A 423 -21.20 -7.20 16.51
N PHE A 424 -19.92 -7.03 16.82
CA PHE A 424 -19.31 -7.64 18.00
C PHE A 424 -19.91 -7.09 19.29
N GLY A 425 -20.17 -5.79 19.37
CA GLY A 425 -20.86 -5.20 20.52
C GLY A 425 -22.28 -5.66 20.70
N THR A 426 -23.02 -5.83 19.60
CA THR A 426 -24.37 -6.42 19.66
C THR A 426 -24.31 -7.87 20.14
N VAL A 427 -23.40 -8.68 19.59
CA VAL A 427 -23.24 -10.09 20.00
C VAL A 427 -22.82 -10.17 21.46
N PHE A 428 -21.85 -9.36 21.88
CA PHE A 428 -21.36 -9.30 23.26
C PHE A 428 -22.48 -8.91 24.23
N ALA A 429 -23.21 -7.82 23.98
CA ALA A 429 -24.28 -7.35 24.86
C ALA A 429 -25.40 -8.40 25.01
N ASN A 430 -25.87 -8.96 23.90
CA ASN A 430 -26.90 -10.01 23.93
C ASN A 430 -26.43 -11.26 24.67
N ARG A 431 -25.20 -11.72 24.41
CA ARG A 431 -24.64 -12.91 25.08
C ARG A 431 -24.39 -12.69 26.55
N LEU A 432 -23.90 -11.50 26.92
CA LEU A 432 -23.64 -11.14 28.29
C LEU A 432 -24.94 -11.09 29.09
N GLY A 433 -25.98 -10.45 28.57
CA GLY A 433 -27.27 -10.40 29.25
C GLY A 433 -27.93 -11.77 29.41
N ASP A 434 -27.91 -12.61 28.36
CA ASP A 434 -28.41 -13.99 28.46
C ASP A 434 -27.66 -14.79 29.54
N LYS A 435 -26.33 -14.66 29.60
CA LYS A 435 -25.49 -15.41 30.55
C LYS A 435 -25.58 -14.88 31.97
N LEU A 436 -25.66 -13.56 32.17
CA LEU A 436 -25.87 -12.96 33.49
C LEU A 436 -27.26 -13.31 34.03
N ALA A 437 -28.30 -13.23 33.19
CA ALA A 437 -29.66 -13.63 33.56
C ALA A 437 -29.72 -15.12 33.95
N ALA A 438 -28.97 -15.98 33.26
CA ALA A 438 -28.85 -17.39 33.61
C ALA A 438 -28.06 -17.60 34.90
N ALA A 439 -26.95 -16.89 35.09
CA ALA A 439 -26.07 -17.01 36.26
C ALA A 439 -26.72 -16.54 37.57
N PHE A 440 -27.60 -15.54 37.49
CA PHE A 440 -28.32 -14.99 38.65
C PHE A 440 -29.77 -15.49 38.77
N ARG A 441 -30.16 -16.50 37.99
CA ARG A 441 -31.51 -17.07 38.06
C ARG A 441 -31.74 -17.72 39.43
N GLY A 442 -32.53 -17.06 40.29
CA GLY A 442 -32.82 -17.53 41.65
C GLY A 442 -31.80 -17.12 42.72
N VAL A 443 -30.93 -16.15 42.43
CA VAL A 443 -29.98 -15.57 43.37
C VAL A 443 -30.41 -14.15 43.72
N ASP A 444 -30.55 -13.84 45.02
CA ASP A 444 -30.85 -12.48 45.48
C ASP A 444 -29.61 -11.60 45.34
N LEU A 445 -29.66 -10.65 44.39
CA LEU A 445 -28.62 -9.64 44.21
C LEU A 445 -28.67 -8.60 45.34
N PRO A 446 -27.51 -8.08 45.78
CA PRO A 446 -27.48 -6.99 46.76
C PRO A 446 -28.28 -5.76 46.29
N PRO A 447 -28.93 -5.01 47.20
CA PRO A 447 -29.67 -3.81 46.83
C PRO A 447 -28.73 -2.78 46.17
N GLY A 448 -29.04 -2.39 44.93
CA GLY A 448 -28.23 -1.47 44.11
C GLY A 448 -27.41 -2.13 42.99
N VAL A 449 -27.35 -3.46 42.95
CA VAL A 449 -26.70 -4.21 41.85
C VAL A 449 -27.77 -4.90 41.01
N SER A 450 -27.93 -4.46 39.76
CA SER A 450 -28.76 -5.13 38.75
C SER A 450 -27.88 -5.77 37.67
N THR A 451 -28.43 -6.72 36.92
CA THR A 451 -27.78 -7.27 35.72
C THR A 451 -27.40 -6.15 34.74
N ASP A 452 -28.28 -5.16 34.59
CA ASP A 452 -28.06 -4.02 33.70
C ASP A 452 -26.90 -3.13 34.19
N ALA A 453 -26.75 -2.96 35.51
CA ALA A 453 -25.63 -2.23 36.10
C ALA A 453 -24.30 -2.97 35.92
N LEU A 454 -24.34 -4.31 36.00
CA LEU A 454 -23.17 -5.16 35.75
C LEU A 454 -22.77 -5.13 34.27
N GLU A 455 -23.72 -5.12 33.33
CA GLU A 455 -23.45 -4.98 31.90
C GLU A 455 -22.84 -3.62 31.53
N ALA A 456 -23.33 -2.55 32.16
CA ALA A 456 -22.96 -1.18 31.83
C ALA A 456 -21.58 -0.76 32.39
N ASP A 457 -21.20 -1.23 33.58
CA ASP A 457 -19.92 -0.86 34.19
C ASP A 457 -19.19 -2.09 34.81
N PRO A 458 -18.11 -2.56 34.16
CA PRO A 458 -17.27 -3.64 34.68
C PRO A 458 -16.63 -3.33 36.04
N ARG A 459 -16.56 -2.07 36.47
CA ARG A 459 -15.99 -1.69 37.78
C ARG A 459 -16.86 -2.16 38.93
N VAL A 460 -18.17 -2.27 38.72
CA VAL A 460 -19.14 -2.78 39.71
C VAL A 460 -18.83 -4.24 40.06
N ILE A 461 -18.14 -4.98 39.18
CA ILE A 461 -17.69 -6.36 39.44
C ILE A 461 -16.69 -6.41 40.61
N ALA A 462 -15.86 -5.37 40.78
CA ALA A 462 -14.90 -5.29 41.89
C ALA A 462 -15.58 -5.08 43.24
N ASP A 463 -16.80 -4.53 43.26
CA ASP A 463 -17.59 -4.25 44.46
C ASP A 463 -18.52 -5.42 44.84
N LEU A 464 -18.67 -6.42 43.96
CA LEU A 464 -19.46 -7.61 44.25
C LEU A 464 -18.87 -8.43 45.41
N PRO A 465 -19.72 -9.11 46.21
CA PRO A 465 -19.25 -10.14 47.14
C PRO A 465 -18.40 -11.21 46.43
N PRO A 466 -17.33 -11.73 47.06
CA PRO A 466 -16.43 -12.69 46.42
C PRO A 466 -17.13 -13.94 45.85
N ALA A 467 -18.26 -14.35 46.44
CA ALA A 467 -19.05 -15.47 45.98
C ALA A 467 -19.79 -15.23 44.64
N LEU A 468 -20.09 -13.97 44.31
CA LEU A 468 -20.84 -13.60 43.10
C LEU A 468 -19.93 -13.17 41.93
N ARG A 469 -18.63 -12.98 42.17
CA ARG A 469 -17.67 -12.57 41.12
C ARG A 469 -17.40 -13.66 40.07
N PRO A 470 -17.14 -14.94 40.43
CA PRO A 470 -16.77 -15.95 39.43
C PRO A 470 -17.84 -16.17 38.34
N PRO A 471 -19.16 -16.27 38.65
CA PRO A 471 -20.19 -16.41 37.62
C PRO A 471 -20.26 -15.22 36.66
N VAL A 472 -20.01 -14.00 37.15
CA VAL A 472 -19.98 -12.78 36.33
C VAL A 472 -18.75 -12.77 35.43
N LEU A 473 -17.56 -13.07 35.98
CA LEU A 473 -16.33 -13.16 35.20
C LEU A 473 -16.44 -14.22 34.12
N HIS A 474 -17.05 -15.37 34.41
CA HIS A 474 -17.33 -16.41 33.43
C HIS A 474 -18.30 -15.96 32.33
N ALA A 475 -19.39 -15.26 32.71
CA ALA A 475 -20.30 -14.67 31.74
C ALA A 475 -19.59 -13.67 30.82
N TYR A 476 -18.68 -12.84 31.35
CA TYR A 476 -17.84 -11.93 30.58
C TYR A 476 -16.85 -12.67 29.67
N ALA A 477 -16.10 -13.63 30.20
CA ALA A 477 -15.12 -14.43 29.46
C ALA A 477 -15.79 -15.10 28.27
N SER A 478 -16.84 -15.86 28.55
CA SER A 478 -17.60 -16.60 27.57
C SER A 478 -18.30 -15.70 26.55
N SER A 479 -18.81 -14.52 26.95
CA SER A 479 -19.44 -13.59 26.00
C SER A 479 -18.44 -12.93 25.08
N ILE A 480 -17.25 -12.57 25.58
CA ILE A 480 -16.19 -12.00 24.74
C ILE A 480 -15.64 -13.07 23.79
N THR A 481 -15.43 -14.30 24.26
CA THR A 481 -14.87 -15.36 23.41
C THR A 481 -15.87 -15.86 22.36
N ASP A 482 -17.18 -15.84 22.65
CA ASP A 482 -18.23 -16.10 21.66
C ASP A 482 -18.17 -15.11 20.48
N VAL A 483 -17.85 -13.84 20.73
CA VAL A 483 -17.71 -12.85 19.65
C VAL A 483 -16.70 -13.32 18.60
N PHE A 484 -15.58 -13.91 19.02
CA PHE A 484 -14.57 -14.43 18.09
C PHE A 484 -15.07 -15.64 17.28
N LEU A 485 -15.94 -16.47 17.87
CA LEU A 485 -16.61 -17.55 17.15
C LEU A 485 -17.52 -17.00 16.03
N TYR A 486 -18.30 -15.95 16.32
CA TYR A 486 -19.15 -15.29 15.32
C TYR A 486 -18.35 -14.57 14.24
N ALA A 487 -17.12 -14.16 14.54
CA ALA A 487 -16.20 -13.57 13.58
C ALA A 487 -15.60 -14.60 12.59
N ALA A 488 -15.41 -15.84 13.03
CA ALA A 488 -14.70 -16.86 12.26
C ALA A 488 -15.36 -17.18 10.90
N PRO A 489 -16.70 -17.30 10.75
CA PRO A 489 -17.35 -17.46 9.45
C PRO A 489 -17.07 -16.31 8.47
N VAL A 490 -16.99 -15.07 8.97
CA VAL A 490 -16.69 -13.89 8.14
C VAL A 490 -15.24 -13.94 7.66
N ALA A 491 -14.31 -14.33 8.51
CA ALA A 491 -12.91 -14.54 8.13
C ALA A 491 -12.75 -15.72 7.14
N LEU A 492 -13.51 -16.80 7.32
CA LEU A 492 -13.54 -17.95 6.43
C LEU A 492 -14.06 -17.57 5.04
N LEU A 493 -15.06 -16.69 4.95
CA LEU A 493 -15.48 -16.12 3.66
C LEU A 493 -14.33 -15.37 2.98
N GLY A 494 -13.51 -14.65 3.75
CA GLY A 494 -12.30 -14.00 3.25
C GLY A 494 -11.30 -14.99 2.66
N PHE A 495 -11.14 -16.16 3.29
CA PHE A 495 -10.32 -17.27 2.79
C PHE A 495 -10.85 -17.83 1.46
N LEU A 496 -12.17 -18.08 1.39
CA LEU A 496 -12.80 -18.55 0.14
C LEU A 496 -12.64 -17.53 -0.99
N LEU A 497 -12.79 -16.24 -0.69
CA LEU A 497 -12.61 -15.15 -1.67
C LEU A 497 -11.15 -15.01 -2.13
N ALA A 498 -10.19 -15.23 -1.23
CA ALA A 498 -8.77 -15.21 -1.57
C ALA A 498 -8.39 -16.27 -2.62
N TRP A 499 -9.12 -17.40 -2.69
CA TRP A 499 -8.89 -18.42 -3.72
C TRP A 499 -9.11 -17.90 -5.15
N PHE A 500 -10.05 -16.96 -5.30
CA PHE A 500 -10.43 -16.38 -6.59
C PHE A 500 -9.48 -15.27 -7.08
N LEU A 501 -8.49 -14.89 -6.28
CA LEU A 501 -7.42 -14.00 -6.72
C LEU A 501 -6.62 -14.68 -7.84
N ARG A 502 -6.38 -13.96 -8.93
CA ARG A 502 -5.50 -14.39 -10.02
C ARG A 502 -4.15 -13.72 -9.84
N GLU A 503 -3.09 -14.53 -9.91
CA GLU A 503 -1.73 -14.06 -9.70
C GLU A 503 -1.19 -13.45 -10.99
N ASP A 504 -1.26 -12.12 -11.08
CA ASP A 504 -0.58 -11.37 -12.14
C ASP A 504 0.87 -11.12 -11.73
N ARG A 505 1.83 -11.31 -12.66
CA ARG A 505 3.26 -11.08 -12.39
C ARG A 505 3.48 -9.62 -11.97
N LEU A 506 4.18 -9.42 -10.84
CA LEU A 506 4.58 -8.10 -10.37
C LEU A 506 5.34 -7.34 -11.48
N ARG A 507 4.88 -6.12 -11.80
CA ARG A 507 5.51 -5.31 -12.86
C ARG A 507 6.95 -4.99 -12.47
N GLY A 508 7.91 -5.36 -13.34
CA GLY A 508 9.35 -5.31 -13.05
C GLY A 508 9.94 -3.90 -12.96
N SER A 509 9.25 -2.88 -13.45
CA SER A 509 9.68 -1.50 -13.39
C SER A 509 8.48 -0.57 -13.58
N VAL A 510 8.20 0.26 -12.58
CA VAL A 510 7.69 1.60 -12.87
C VAL A 510 8.94 2.43 -13.00
N THR A 511 9.49 2.51 -14.21
CA THR A 511 10.50 3.53 -14.52
C THR A 511 9.87 4.87 -14.18
N ALA A 512 10.31 5.49 -13.09
CA ALA A 512 10.22 6.92 -12.95
C ALA A 512 10.83 7.51 -14.23
N PRO A 513 10.16 8.44 -14.94
CA PRO A 513 10.77 9.11 -16.06
C PRO A 513 12.07 9.76 -15.57
N ASP A 514 13.15 9.60 -16.33
CA ASP A 514 14.40 10.30 -16.07
C ASP A 514 14.12 11.80 -15.96
N VAL A 515 14.76 12.44 -14.97
CA VAL A 515 14.53 13.83 -14.53
C VAL A 515 14.83 14.87 -15.62
N THR A 516 15.30 14.44 -16.79
CA THR A 516 15.68 15.29 -17.92
C THR A 516 14.67 15.38 -19.06
N GLU A 517 13.56 14.62 -19.07
CA GLU A 517 12.59 14.69 -20.18
C GLU A 517 11.35 15.55 -19.86
N THR A 518 11.29 16.69 -20.56
CA THR A 518 10.20 17.66 -20.63
C THR A 518 8.90 17.04 -21.15
N LEU A 519 8.07 16.59 -20.21
CA LEU A 519 6.60 16.73 -20.14
C LEU A 519 5.84 17.34 -21.34
N ALA A 520 5.16 16.48 -22.11
CA ALA A 520 3.92 16.83 -22.80
C ALA A 520 2.72 16.32 -21.98
N SER A 521 1.69 17.17 -21.89
CA SER A 521 0.48 17.00 -21.09
C SER A 521 -0.73 16.70 -21.98
N ASN A 522 -1.19 15.44 -22.02
CA ASN A 522 -2.60 15.04 -21.91
C ASN A 522 -2.78 13.51 -22.06
N PRO A 523 -3.92 12.94 -21.63
CA PRO A 523 -4.11 11.51 -21.43
C PRO A 523 -4.21 10.80 -22.78
N VAL A 524 -3.91 9.51 -22.83
CA VAL A 524 -4.55 8.44 -23.62
C VAL A 524 -3.66 7.19 -23.47
N GLU A 525 -4.27 6.01 -23.48
CA GLU A 525 -3.60 4.72 -23.71
C GLU A 525 -2.41 4.94 -24.65
N ARG A 526 -1.17 4.70 -24.20
CA ARG A 526 0.01 5.02 -25.02
C ARG A 526 -0.18 4.40 -26.40
N SER A 527 -0.34 5.25 -27.41
CA SER A 527 -0.53 4.78 -28.77
C SER A 527 0.78 4.12 -29.20
N SER A 528 0.71 3.13 -30.11
CA SER A 528 1.90 2.48 -30.66
C SER A 528 2.91 3.48 -31.22
N TYR A 529 2.45 4.67 -31.62
CA TYR A 529 3.26 5.79 -32.06
C TYR A 529 4.12 6.41 -30.95
N ASP A 530 3.59 6.61 -29.74
CA ASP A 530 4.32 7.25 -28.64
C ASP A 530 5.41 6.35 -28.05
N GLU A 531 5.15 5.04 -27.99
CA GLU A 531 6.16 4.06 -27.55
C GLU A 531 7.27 3.90 -28.60
N VAL A 532 6.91 3.99 -29.90
CA VAL A 532 7.89 4.09 -31.00
C VAL A 532 8.69 5.38 -30.90
N CYS A 533 8.08 6.54 -30.61
CA CYS A 533 8.80 7.79 -30.40
C CYS A 533 9.75 7.74 -29.19
N ARG A 534 9.39 7.07 -28.09
CA ARG A 534 10.29 6.84 -26.95
C ARG A 534 11.46 5.92 -27.32
N ALA A 535 11.19 4.81 -28.02
CA ALA A 535 12.23 3.91 -28.51
C ALA A 535 13.21 4.65 -29.45
N LEU A 536 12.67 5.53 -30.31
CA LEU A 536 13.45 6.40 -31.21
C LEU A 536 14.24 7.49 -30.45
N SER A 537 13.71 8.05 -29.36
CA SER A 537 14.42 9.00 -28.47
C SER A 537 15.69 8.37 -27.88
N VAL A 538 15.57 7.14 -27.35
CA VAL A 538 16.72 6.39 -26.80
C VAL A 538 17.73 6.06 -27.90
N LEU A 539 17.26 5.75 -29.12
CA LEU A 539 18.10 5.54 -30.31
C LEU A 539 18.79 6.82 -30.82
N GLY A 540 18.30 8.02 -30.46
CA GLY A 540 18.90 9.30 -30.84
C GLY A 540 20.22 9.60 -30.12
N THR A 541 20.36 9.15 -28.87
CA THR A 541 21.55 9.43 -28.05
C THR A 541 22.76 8.57 -28.44
N ARG A 542 23.99 9.09 -28.30
CA ARG A 542 25.23 8.34 -28.60
C ARG A 542 25.45 7.17 -27.62
N GLU A 543 25.09 7.35 -26.35
CA GLU A 543 25.22 6.32 -25.31
C GLU A 543 24.17 5.21 -25.46
N GLY A 544 22.92 5.58 -25.77
CA GLY A 544 21.84 4.62 -26.05
C GLY A 544 22.16 3.71 -27.23
N ARG A 545 22.71 4.26 -28.32
CA ARG A 545 23.16 3.45 -29.47
C ARG A 545 24.26 2.45 -29.08
N ARG A 546 25.25 2.87 -28.29
CA ARG A 546 26.35 1.99 -27.85
C ARG A 546 25.86 0.86 -26.96
N GLU A 547 24.93 1.13 -26.06
CA GLU A 547 24.36 0.14 -25.14
C GLU A 547 23.52 -0.91 -25.87
N ILE A 548 22.78 -0.51 -26.91
CA ILE A 548 22.01 -1.43 -27.74
C ILE A 548 22.93 -2.41 -28.48
N TYR A 549 24.00 -1.92 -29.13
CA TYR A 549 24.94 -2.81 -29.81
C TYR A 549 25.65 -3.76 -28.84
N ARG A 550 25.98 -3.30 -27.63
CA ARG A 550 26.52 -4.16 -26.57
C ARG A 550 25.53 -5.28 -26.23
N LYS A 551 24.25 -4.97 -25.99
CA LYS A 551 23.22 -5.98 -25.70
C LYS A 551 23.02 -6.98 -26.83
N ILE A 552 22.98 -6.52 -28.08
CA ILE A 552 22.81 -7.38 -29.27
C ILE A 552 24.01 -8.34 -29.40
N ILE A 553 25.24 -7.84 -29.23
CA ILE A 553 26.47 -8.61 -29.32
C ILE A 553 26.53 -9.69 -28.22
N THR A 554 26.26 -9.31 -26.96
CA THR A 554 26.23 -10.25 -25.83
C THR A 554 25.16 -11.33 -26.04
N ARG A 555 23.98 -10.94 -26.54
CA ARG A 555 22.87 -11.88 -26.81
C ARG A 555 23.18 -12.84 -27.96
N ALA A 556 23.90 -12.38 -28.98
CA ALA A 556 24.37 -13.23 -30.07
C ALA A 556 25.52 -14.18 -29.63
N GLY A 557 26.01 -14.06 -28.39
CA GLY A 557 27.05 -14.92 -27.84
C GLY A 557 28.46 -14.56 -28.26
N TYR A 558 28.68 -13.33 -28.72
CA TYR A 558 29.99 -12.85 -29.17
C TYR A 558 30.52 -11.76 -28.23
N ASP A 559 31.83 -11.69 -28.07
CA ASP A 559 32.51 -10.61 -27.35
C ASP A 559 33.16 -9.66 -28.35
N LEU A 560 32.35 -8.82 -29.00
CA LEU A 560 32.79 -7.86 -30.02
C LEU A 560 32.64 -6.42 -29.51
N LEU A 561 33.47 -5.53 -30.01
CA LEU A 561 33.31 -4.10 -29.80
C LEU A 561 31.96 -3.65 -30.41
N PRO A 562 31.22 -2.73 -29.78
CA PRO A 562 29.96 -2.21 -30.33
C PRO A 562 30.09 -1.69 -31.76
N VAL A 563 31.23 -1.08 -32.09
CA VAL A 563 31.55 -0.59 -33.44
C VAL A 563 31.83 -1.72 -34.44
N ALA A 564 32.44 -2.84 -34.01
CA ALA A 564 32.68 -4.00 -34.87
C ALA A 564 31.36 -4.70 -35.24
N GLY A 565 30.45 -4.88 -34.26
CA GLY A 565 29.11 -5.37 -34.53
C GLY A 565 28.27 -4.43 -35.40
N TRP A 566 28.44 -3.11 -35.22
CA TRP A 566 27.83 -2.10 -36.08
C TRP A 566 28.34 -2.18 -37.53
N MET A 567 29.64 -2.33 -37.74
CA MET A 567 30.26 -2.48 -39.08
C MET A 567 29.80 -3.77 -39.78
N LEU A 568 29.73 -4.91 -39.08
CA LEU A 568 29.23 -6.16 -39.67
C LEU A 568 27.79 -6.04 -40.20
N LEU A 569 26.91 -5.36 -39.45
CA LEU A 569 25.53 -5.13 -39.90
C LEU A 569 25.45 -4.20 -41.13
N ARG A 570 26.43 -3.31 -41.29
CA ARG A 570 26.55 -2.42 -42.45
C ARG A 570 27.11 -3.15 -43.68
N ILE A 571 28.13 -4.00 -43.51
CA ILE A 571 28.61 -4.91 -44.57
C ILE A 571 27.47 -5.82 -45.03
N LYS A 572 26.59 -6.27 -44.11
CA LYS A 572 25.38 -7.04 -44.45
C LYS A 572 24.43 -6.31 -45.39
N ARG A 573 24.26 -5.00 -45.20
CA ARG A 573 23.34 -4.21 -46.01
C ARG A 573 23.95 -3.77 -47.34
N TYR A 574 25.20 -3.32 -47.33
CA TYR A 574 25.83 -2.68 -48.48
C TYR A 574 26.79 -3.59 -49.26
N GLY A 575 27.07 -4.79 -48.76
CA GLY A 575 28.02 -5.74 -49.35
C GLY A 575 29.47 -5.50 -48.92
N SER A 576 29.87 -4.23 -48.85
CA SER A 576 31.17 -3.79 -48.33
C SER A 576 31.02 -2.54 -47.46
N VAL A 577 32.07 -2.23 -46.70
CA VAL A 577 32.19 -0.98 -45.96
C VAL A 577 33.62 -0.46 -46.06
N GLU A 578 33.79 0.77 -46.54
CA GLU A 578 35.05 1.49 -46.49
C GLU A 578 35.16 2.31 -45.19
N PRO A 579 36.11 2.00 -44.27
CA PRO A 579 36.23 2.69 -42.97
C PRO A 579 36.38 4.21 -43.05
N GLY A 580 37.07 4.72 -44.08
CA GLY A 580 37.29 6.16 -44.28
C GLY A 580 36.00 6.90 -44.64
N VAL A 581 35.29 6.40 -45.65
CA VAL A 581 33.98 6.94 -46.09
C VAL A 581 32.93 6.82 -44.98
N LEU A 582 32.97 5.73 -44.21
CA LEU A 582 32.08 5.52 -43.07
C LEU A 582 32.31 6.55 -41.95
N ALA A 583 33.57 6.94 -41.71
CA ALA A 583 33.90 7.97 -40.72
C ALA A 583 33.47 9.38 -41.14
N GLU A 584 33.45 9.67 -42.44
CA GLU A 584 32.96 10.95 -42.97
C GLU A 584 31.42 11.04 -42.92
N ARG A 585 30.74 9.91 -43.13
CA ARG A 585 29.27 9.83 -43.23
C ARG A 585 28.57 9.49 -41.90
N SER A 586 29.32 9.14 -40.85
CA SER A 586 28.80 8.76 -39.53
C SER A 586 29.34 9.66 -38.43
N PRO A 587 28.58 9.92 -37.35
CA PRO A 587 29.06 10.68 -36.19
C PRO A 587 30.09 9.93 -35.32
N VAL A 588 30.61 8.78 -35.77
CA VAL A 588 31.56 7.92 -35.05
C VAL A 588 33.00 8.31 -35.44
N PRO A 589 33.91 8.58 -34.48
CA PRO A 589 35.29 8.94 -34.80
C PRO A 589 36.03 7.87 -35.59
N LEU A 590 36.88 8.28 -36.54
CA LEU A 590 37.68 7.38 -37.39
C LEU A 590 38.51 6.38 -36.57
N SER A 591 39.10 6.81 -35.45
CA SER A 591 39.88 5.92 -34.57
C SER A 591 39.05 4.73 -34.06
N VAL A 592 37.80 4.96 -33.69
CA VAL A 592 36.88 3.93 -33.19
C VAL A 592 36.49 2.97 -34.34
N ILE A 593 36.30 3.48 -35.55
CA ILE A 593 35.99 2.65 -36.73
C ILE A 593 37.19 1.79 -37.12
N LEU A 594 38.41 2.34 -37.05
CA LEU A 594 39.63 1.59 -37.33
C LEU A 594 39.87 0.49 -36.28
N ASP A 595 39.61 0.75 -35.00
CA ASP A 595 39.67 -0.28 -33.94
C ASP A 595 38.66 -1.40 -34.19
N GLY A 596 37.45 -1.04 -34.64
CA GLY A 596 36.42 -1.99 -35.05
C GLY A 596 36.84 -2.84 -36.25
N GLY A 597 37.32 -2.20 -37.31
CA GLY A 597 37.80 -2.87 -38.51
C GLY A 597 38.96 -3.82 -38.22
N ARG A 598 39.91 -3.39 -37.39
CA ARG A 598 41.04 -4.22 -36.93
C ARG A 598 40.55 -5.45 -36.17
N GLN A 599 39.57 -5.32 -35.27
CA GLN A 599 39.01 -6.46 -34.57
C GLN A 599 38.30 -7.45 -35.51
N LEU A 600 37.63 -6.95 -36.56
CA LEU A 600 36.99 -7.80 -37.56
C LEU A 600 38.00 -8.59 -38.40
N GLU A 601 39.13 -7.96 -38.77
CA GLU A 601 40.24 -8.62 -39.47
C GLU A 601 40.94 -9.64 -38.56
N GLU A 602 41.30 -9.26 -37.33
CA GLU A 602 41.96 -10.16 -36.36
C GLU A 602 41.12 -11.40 -36.07
N ARG A 603 39.79 -11.24 -35.98
CA ARG A 603 38.84 -12.35 -35.75
C ARG A 603 38.39 -13.06 -37.03
N HIS A 604 38.97 -12.71 -38.19
CA HIS A 604 38.65 -13.31 -39.48
C HIS A 604 37.16 -13.22 -39.84
N LEU A 605 36.48 -12.16 -39.39
CA LEU A 605 35.07 -11.87 -39.66
C LEU A 605 34.89 -10.93 -40.87
N ALA A 606 35.91 -10.16 -41.22
CA ALA A 606 35.96 -9.41 -42.46
C ALA A 606 37.36 -9.51 -43.08
N ALA A 607 37.41 -9.53 -44.41
CA ALA A 607 38.64 -9.47 -45.18
C ALA A 607 38.72 -8.12 -45.90
N ARG A 608 39.93 -7.58 -46.02
CA ARG A 608 40.17 -6.32 -46.72
C ARG A 608 40.39 -6.57 -48.21
N GLU A 609 39.54 -5.99 -49.04
CA GLU A 609 39.66 -5.97 -50.50
C GLU A 609 39.90 -4.52 -50.94
N GLY A 610 41.16 -4.13 -51.10
CA GLY A 610 41.53 -2.73 -51.36
C GLY A 610 41.25 -1.83 -50.15
N LEU A 611 40.37 -0.84 -50.31
CA LEU A 611 39.94 0.05 -49.23
C LEU A 611 38.69 -0.46 -48.49
N ASP A 612 38.02 -1.47 -49.05
CA ASP A 612 36.78 -2.03 -48.54
C ASP A 612 37.01 -3.20 -47.58
N LEU A 613 36.11 -3.33 -46.60
CA LEU A 613 35.94 -4.54 -45.80
C LEU A 613 34.74 -5.33 -46.31
N VAL A 614 34.97 -6.60 -46.64
CA VAL A 614 33.97 -7.55 -47.15
C VAL A 614 33.88 -8.75 -46.20
N PHE A 615 32.73 -9.43 -46.16
CA PHE A 615 32.56 -10.61 -45.30
C PHE A 615 33.49 -11.76 -45.67
N THR A 616 34.02 -12.42 -44.64
CA THR A 616 34.44 -13.81 -44.74
C THR A 616 33.21 -14.74 -44.59
N PRO A 617 33.32 -16.04 -44.93
CA PRO A 617 32.26 -17.01 -44.68
C PRO A 617 31.80 -17.03 -43.21
N GLN A 618 32.75 -16.90 -42.27
CA GLN A 618 32.48 -16.82 -40.83
C GLN A 618 31.81 -15.50 -40.44
N GLY A 619 32.23 -14.38 -41.04
CA GLY A 619 31.63 -13.07 -40.84
C GLY A 619 30.16 -12.99 -41.21
N ARG A 620 29.77 -13.68 -42.30
CA ARG A 620 28.38 -13.76 -42.76
C ARG A 620 27.47 -14.43 -41.72
N GLU A 621 27.91 -15.54 -41.14
CA GLU A 621 27.15 -16.25 -40.09
C GLU A 621 27.00 -15.39 -38.82
N VAL A 622 28.07 -14.71 -38.41
CA VAL A 622 28.03 -13.80 -37.26
C VAL A 622 27.09 -12.62 -37.50
N ALA A 623 27.10 -12.05 -38.71
CA ALA A 623 26.19 -10.96 -39.09
C ALA A 623 24.72 -11.42 -39.17
N GLU A 624 24.45 -12.68 -39.52
CA GLU A 624 23.12 -13.27 -39.44
C GLU A 624 22.63 -13.40 -38.00
N ARG A 625 23.47 -13.93 -37.11
CA ARG A 625 23.13 -14.06 -35.68
C ARG A 625 22.96 -12.70 -34.99
N LEU A 626 23.77 -11.69 -35.34
CA LEU A 626 23.61 -10.34 -34.83
C LEU A 626 22.30 -9.68 -35.30
N ALA A 627 21.89 -9.92 -36.55
CA ALA A 627 20.62 -9.42 -37.06
C ALA A 627 19.43 -10.12 -36.39
N GLN A 628 19.49 -11.43 -36.17
CA GLN A 628 18.44 -12.17 -35.47
C GLN A 628 18.33 -11.72 -34.01
N ALA A 629 19.44 -11.58 -33.29
CA ALA A 629 19.46 -11.08 -31.91
C ALA A 629 18.89 -9.66 -31.79
N ARG A 630 19.01 -8.85 -32.85
CA ARG A 630 18.42 -7.52 -32.95
C ARG A 630 16.90 -7.58 -33.17
N GLU A 631 16.43 -8.45 -34.06
CA GLU A 631 15.00 -8.68 -34.27
C GLU A 631 14.32 -9.19 -32.99
N ASP A 632 14.96 -10.14 -32.29
CA ASP A 632 14.45 -10.66 -31.01
C ASP A 632 14.42 -9.57 -29.94
N SER A 633 15.40 -8.66 -29.92
CA SER A 633 15.41 -7.52 -29.02
C SER A 633 14.31 -6.50 -29.33
N LEU A 634 13.97 -6.30 -30.61
CA LEU A 634 12.85 -5.45 -31.01
C LEU A 634 11.51 -6.13 -30.69
N ALA A 635 11.42 -7.46 -30.83
CA ALA A 635 10.25 -8.25 -30.47
C ALA A 635 9.95 -8.21 -28.96
N GLU A 636 10.97 -8.29 -28.11
CA GLU A 636 10.79 -8.16 -26.65
C GLU A 636 10.26 -6.79 -26.22
N LEU A 637 10.65 -5.72 -26.93
CA LEU A 637 10.10 -4.38 -26.68
C LEU A 637 8.61 -4.30 -27.02
N LEU A 638 8.11 -5.16 -27.90
CA LEU A 638 6.70 -5.24 -28.29
C LEU A 638 5.86 -6.12 -27.33
N GLY A 639 6.49 -6.86 -26.42
CA GLY A 639 5.83 -7.57 -25.33
C GLY A 639 4.68 -8.48 -25.78
N ASP A 640 3.49 -8.27 -25.20
CA ASP A 640 2.28 -9.10 -25.38
C ASP A 640 1.73 -9.10 -26.83
N TRP A 641 2.23 -8.24 -27.71
CA TRP A 641 1.79 -8.14 -29.11
C TRP A 641 2.55 -9.10 -30.05
N TRP A 642 3.59 -9.76 -29.57
CA TRP A 642 4.43 -10.69 -30.34
C TRP A 642 4.07 -12.15 -30.03
N GLY A 643 2.89 -12.59 -30.50
CA GLY A 643 2.36 -13.95 -30.34
C GLY A 643 2.20 -14.73 -31.65
N PRO A 644 1.74 -16.00 -31.61
CA PRO A 644 1.44 -16.81 -32.80
C PRO A 644 0.37 -16.18 -33.71
N ASP A 645 -0.54 -15.38 -33.14
CA ASP A 645 -1.59 -14.62 -33.86
C ASP A 645 -1.18 -13.17 -34.18
N ARG A 646 0.12 -12.92 -34.42
CA ARG A 646 0.62 -11.57 -34.73
C ARG A 646 0.12 -11.06 -36.09
N PRO A 647 -0.29 -9.78 -36.21
CA PRO A 647 -0.65 -9.17 -37.49
C PRO A 647 0.55 -9.17 -38.47
N THR A 648 0.31 -9.50 -39.74
CA THR A 648 1.34 -9.50 -40.80
C THR A 648 2.02 -8.14 -40.97
N ASP A 649 1.28 -7.05 -40.78
CA ASP A 649 1.79 -5.69 -40.93
C ASP A 649 2.82 -5.34 -39.85
N LEU A 650 2.67 -5.89 -38.63
CA LEU A 650 3.62 -5.70 -37.54
C LEU A 650 4.94 -6.43 -37.82
N VAL A 651 4.88 -7.62 -38.42
CA VAL A 651 6.07 -8.37 -38.85
C VAL A 651 6.82 -7.61 -39.94
N GLN A 652 6.09 -7.01 -40.88
CA GLN A 652 6.67 -6.20 -41.94
C GLN A 652 7.31 -4.92 -41.39
N LEU A 653 6.65 -4.23 -40.47
CA LEU A 653 7.17 -3.03 -39.79
C LEU A 653 8.46 -3.31 -39.02
N VAL A 654 8.53 -4.42 -38.27
CA VAL A 654 9.76 -4.82 -37.54
C VAL A 654 10.90 -5.12 -38.50
N LYS A 655 10.62 -5.77 -39.64
CA LYS A 655 11.63 -6.01 -40.68
C LYS A 655 12.10 -4.73 -41.35
N GLU A 656 11.19 -3.79 -41.65
CA GLU A 656 11.51 -2.49 -42.23
C GLU A 656 12.34 -1.63 -41.26
N LEU A 657 11.94 -1.54 -39.99
CA LEU A 657 12.70 -0.89 -38.92
C LEU A 657 14.08 -1.53 -38.72
N ASN A 658 14.17 -2.86 -38.72
CA ASN A 658 15.46 -3.55 -38.61
C ASN A 658 16.36 -3.20 -39.80
N THR A 659 15.79 -3.16 -41.00
CA THR A 659 16.52 -2.79 -42.23
C THR A 659 17.05 -1.37 -42.13
N GLU A 660 16.20 -0.38 -41.82
CA GLU A 660 16.60 1.03 -41.66
C GLU A 660 17.61 1.26 -40.54
N LEU A 661 17.46 0.59 -39.40
CA LEU A 661 18.40 0.74 -38.28
C LEU A 661 19.74 0.01 -38.55
N CYS A 662 19.76 -0.91 -39.52
CA CYS A 662 20.96 -1.55 -40.08
C CYS A 662 21.61 -0.74 -41.23
N GLY A 663 21.14 0.48 -41.55
CA GLY A 663 21.80 1.41 -42.50
C GLY A 663 21.02 2.68 -42.79
N SER A 664 21.63 3.86 -42.89
CA SER A 664 20.95 4.97 -43.60
C SER A 664 21.47 5.05 -45.03
N ASP A 665 20.65 5.38 -46.02
CA ASP A 665 21.12 5.48 -47.42
C ASP A 665 22.24 6.51 -47.60
N ARG A 666 22.41 7.44 -46.65
CA ARG A 666 23.54 8.37 -46.58
C ARG A 666 24.87 7.74 -46.20
N GLU A 667 24.85 6.51 -45.67
CA GLU A 667 26.04 5.76 -45.22
C GLU A 667 26.50 4.72 -46.26
N GLN A 668 25.88 4.70 -47.45
CA GLN A 668 26.27 3.81 -48.53
C GLN A 668 27.70 4.12 -49.00
N PRO A 669 28.57 3.11 -49.22
CA PRO A 669 29.98 3.34 -49.62
C PRO A 669 30.13 4.01 -50.99
N HIS A 670 29.21 3.78 -51.91
CA HIS A 670 29.28 4.27 -53.29
C HIS A 670 27.95 4.89 -53.74
N GLU A 671 27.99 6.11 -54.27
CA GLU A 671 26.84 6.73 -54.92
C GLU A 671 26.63 6.08 -56.31
N GLY A 672 25.57 5.28 -56.46
CA GLY A 672 25.00 5.00 -57.78
C GLY A 672 25.70 4.01 -58.71
N ARG A 673 26.29 2.91 -58.21
CA ARG A 673 26.56 1.72 -59.07
C ARG A 673 25.93 0.45 -58.48
N PRO A 674 25.06 -0.25 -59.21
CA PRO A 674 24.62 -1.57 -58.80
C PRO A 674 25.80 -2.53 -58.94
N LEU A 675 26.26 -3.11 -57.83
CA LEU A 675 27.07 -4.32 -57.88
C LEU A 675 26.18 -5.41 -58.48
N ALA A 676 26.56 -5.87 -59.69
CA ALA A 676 25.88 -6.95 -60.37
C ALA A 676 25.75 -8.15 -59.42
N ARG A 677 24.54 -8.70 -59.33
CA ARG A 677 24.32 -10.02 -58.72
C ARG A 677 25.20 -11.03 -59.47
N LEU A 678 26.31 -11.42 -58.87
CA LEU A 678 27.00 -12.65 -59.26
C LEU A 678 26.23 -13.79 -58.58
N GLY A 679 25.77 -14.72 -59.43
CA GLY A 679 24.86 -15.81 -59.08
C GLY A 679 25.45 -16.89 -58.20
#